data_AF-A0A8C5MK35-F1
#
_entry.id   AF-A0A8C5MK35-F1
#
_cell.length_a   1.000
_cell.length_b   1.000
_cell.length_c   1.000
_cell.angle_alpha   90.00
_cell.angle_beta   90.00
_cell.angle_gamma   90.00
#
_symmetry.space_group_name_H-M   'P 1'
#
loop_
_entity.id
_entity.type
_entity.pdbx_description
1 polymer ?
#
loop_
_entity_poly.entity_id
_entity_poly.type
_entity_poly.pdbx_seq_one_letter_code
_entity_poly.pdbx_strand_id
1 'polypeptide(L)'
;MVVTTFAFGILSVLTLFLIIHKGICSTWGNNHFFTFDNDLYEFTGSCNYILATVCNNNAPEFNIQVQRESGSAITRIMIQVGTANVVVQGSTVTTIQLPYSTNGIEIAKTGAITRLFAKQKDFELIVTWSTDGNLMVAVDRKFMNRTCGLCGNFNGVHKDDFMVDGKCTKYFTTAFYLFGIILPFYLLRGATINQCYALLDLVGNACLVPKIQFIKRCQQDMQRCATPGDKNCACATLSQYSIRCALEYQPINDWRSKNLCPLDTCQNNQLYKECGAPCSPACSNPLYSCNSHCVYGCFCPPGTVLDDLTKNQTCVPIHECPCVINGEIYRPGDRMRTDCSTCQCNMGQWSCKDTPCPGRCAVEGGSFITTFDANMYRFHGVCVYVLCNRALNVSASSNNILYDLYVSFKYCCVLQSGLNIFLIFFRPDDVVVIRESSTHHVLYTSFGLEIVIQRAPILNVYIKLERSLCGNFNSKTEDDFLSSSGIVEGTVTVFVDSWKAASKCKPAHNVDINPCSLSISNQIYAETHCSLLVKKGSLFENCRALVDPEPYYKRCVYEACNYQETINFICSAMGSYARACAAQGLVLKNWRTYANCSLPCTGNQTFSYDTSSCSRTCLSLSNVQLECYPNDIPIEGCNCPLGYYLDNKENCVPKSRCPCYLDQTTIIMPNQQTIFNGLTCYCISGRLNCIGKPEEFGEICEAPKVMKTCGSLTDKYGAACAPTCQILATGIQCIPTKCEAGCVCPAGTYEDLEGSCVVETDCSCEYGGIVYKSGQIMHSECQSCTCSGGQWQCEKNPLCASTCVLYGESHIKTFDGHQFMFEGNCEYTLVTDGCGVNSSLSSFKIVTENVICGNTGLTCSRTIIAYIGVRITAQKYANSPGIHNTNIITLSSNYLISILWNKDMNVFIKIRKLGKETVCGLCGNYNGNMKDDFETRSRYVASNQLEFINSWKDRPTCNDAIFTVDPCELNPSRKSWAEKTCGYMNAEPFNSCHSLVRHTNYIQSCVNDACACSTGGDCECVCNAIAAYAKACLAAGACIDWRRPHICPVYCDYLNTHNLTGSNPAYNNNITCTWHYQPCQCPLAPHSYPHQNSEGIVLHNC
;
A
#
# COMPACT_ATOMS: atom_id res chain seq x y z
N MET A 1 -24.89 -38.14 -27.31
CA MET A 1 -25.63 -37.55 -26.17
C MET A 1 -26.34 -38.68 -25.41
N VAL A 2 -26.81 -38.43 -24.17
CA VAL A 2 -27.53 -39.41 -23.32
C VAL A 2 -26.69 -40.63 -22.86
N VAL A 3 -25.57 -40.36 -22.15
CA VAL A 3 -24.92 -41.35 -21.26
C VAL A 3 -24.31 -40.67 -20.02
N THR A 4 -23.73 -39.47 -20.19
CA THR A 4 -22.89 -38.80 -19.17
C THR A 4 -23.62 -38.21 -17.96
N THR A 5 -24.97 -38.20 -17.92
CA THR A 5 -25.74 -37.47 -16.90
C THR A 5 -25.86 -38.18 -15.55
N PHE A 6 -25.60 -39.50 -15.46
CA PHE A 6 -25.87 -40.27 -14.23
C PHE A 6 -24.71 -40.31 -13.20
N ALA A 7 -23.49 -39.95 -13.60
CA ALA A 7 -22.33 -40.00 -12.67
C ALA A 7 -22.31 -38.85 -11.65
N PHE A 8 -22.84 -37.68 -12.00
CA PHE A 8 -22.79 -36.48 -11.15
C PHE A 8 -23.74 -36.53 -9.94
N GLY A 9 -24.85 -37.27 -10.03
CA GLY A 9 -25.88 -37.30 -8.98
C GLY A 9 -25.53 -38.13 -7.73
N ILE A 10 -24.44 -38.90 -7.75
CA ILE A 10 -24.04 -39.78 -6.63
C ILE A 10 -22.88 -39.19 -5.83
N LEU A 11 -21.96 -38.47 -6.48
CA LEU A 11 -20.85 -37.79 -5.77
C LEU A 11 -21.36 -36.67 -4.85
N SER A 12 -22.38 -35.92 -5.28
CA SER A 12 -22.94 -34.79 -4.52
C SER A 12 -23.56 -35.16 -3.17
N VAL A 13 -23.92 -36.44 -2.97
CA VAL A 13 -24.51 -36.93 -1.71
C VAL A 13 -23.43 -37.39 -0.72
N LEU A 14 -22.26 -37.83 -1.22
CA LEU A 14 -21.15 -38.33 -0.40
C LEU A 14 -20.13 -37.27 0.01
N THR A 15 -20.07 -36.13 -0.69
CA THR A 15 -19.18 -35.00 -0.33
C THR A 15 -19.79 -34.02 0.68
N LEU A 16 -21.01 -34.27 1.16
CA LEU A 16 -21.75 -33.36 2.07
C LEU A 16 -21.48 -33.62 3.57
N PHE A 17 -20.62 -34.58 3.90
CA PHE A 17 -20.00 -34.68 5.23
C PHE A 17 -18.96 -33.58 5.43
N LEU A 18 -19.43 -32.34 5.59
CA LEU A 18 -18.66 -31.23 6.14
C LEU A 18 -18.13 -31.65 7.51
N ILE A 19 -16.80 -31.76 7.64
CA ILE A 19 -16.15 -32.02 8.92
C ILE A 19 -16.50 -30.86 9.85
N ILE A 20 -17.24 -31.13 10.93
CA ILE A 20 -17.51 -30.14 11.97
C ILE A 20 -16.17 -29.86 12.69
N HIS A 21 -15.49 -28.78 12.28
CA HIS A 21 -14.14 -28.45 12.73
C HIS A 21 -14.06 -27.91 14.17
N LYS A 22 -15.20 -27.68 14.83
CA LYS A 22 -15.29 -27.04 16.15
C LYS A 22 -16.22 -27.82 17.09
N GLY A 23 -15.84 -27.97 18.36
CA GLY A 23 -16.75 -28.41 19.42
C GLY A 23 -17.66 -27.28 19.84
N ILE A 24 -18.93 -27.57 20.18
CA ILE A 24 -19.94 -26.57 20.53
C ILE A 24 -20.61 -26.92 21.86
N CYS A 25 -20.35 -26.10 22.86
CA CYS A 25 -21.01 -26.11 24.17
C CYS A 25 -22.07 -25.01 24.23
N SER A 26 -23.14 -25.20 25.01
CA SER A 26 -24.17 -24.17 25.19
C SER A 26 -24.93 -24.33 26.50
N THR A 27 -25.41 -23.22 27.06
CA THR A 27 -26.30 -23.19 28.22
C THR A 27 -27.45 -22.23 27.96
N TRP A 28 -28.67 -22.60 28.36
CA TRP A 28 -29.89 -21.85 28.07
C TRP A 28 -30.98 -22.13 29.12
N GLY A 29 -32.13 -21.45 28.98
CA GLY A 29 -33.38 -21.74 29.69
C GLY A 29 -33.23 -21.88 31.21
N ASN A 30 -34.06 -22.71 31.83
CA ASN A 30 -34.02 -22.96 33.27
C ASN A 30 -32.92 -23.98 33.65
N ASN A 31 -31.67 -23.57 33.47
CA ASN A 31 -30.43 -24.28 33.83
C ASN A 31 -30.07 -25.52 32.98
N HIS A 32 -30.38 -25.51 31.68
CA HIS A 32 -29.98 -26.58 30.75
C HIS A 32 -28.58 -26.35 30.19
N PHE A 33 -27.85 -27.43 29.91
CA PHE A 33 -26.48 -27.40 29.37
C PHE A 33 -26.26 -28.52 28.35
N PHE A 34 -25.51 -28.20 27.29
CA PHE A 34 -24.82 -29.16 26.41
C PHE A 34 -23.32 -29.04 26.60
N THR A 35 -22.61 -30.15 26.86
CA THR A 35 -21.14 -30.21 26.81
C THR A 35 -20.63 -30.14 25.36
N PHE A 36 -19.31 -29.97 25.18
CA PHE A 36 -18.69 -30.02 23.84
C PHE A 36 -18.91 -31.36 23.12
N ASP A 37 -19.05 -32.45 23.87
CA ASP A 37 -19.33 -33.80 23.36
C ASP A 37 -20.84 -34.12 23.31
N ASN A 38 -21.68 -33.10 23.51
CA ASN A 38 -23.14 -33.11 23.41
C ASN A 38 -23.87 -33.90 24.52
N ASP A 39 -23.29 -34.08 25.72
CA ASP A 39 -24.08 -34.55 26.88
C ASP A 39 -25.11 -33.49 27.30
N LEU A 40 -26.31 -33.92 27.69
CA LEU A 40 -27.44 -33.01 28.02
C LEU A 40 -27.84 -33.13 29.50
N TYR A 41 -27.46 -32.14 30.30
CA TYR A 41 -27.70 -32.14 31.74
C TYR A 41 -28.37 -30.85 32.26
N GLU A 42 -28.73 -30.86 33.54
CA GLU A 42 -29.27 -29.71 34.29
C GLU A 42 -28.32 -29.37 35.45
N PHE A 43 -28.05 -28.08 35.70
CA PHE A 43 -27.18 -27.65 36.81
C PHE A 43 -27.63 -26.34 37.44
N THR A 44 -28.27 -26.43 38.61
CA THR A 44 -28.91 -25.31 39.33
C THR A 44 -27.95 -24.61 40.29
N GLY A 45 -26.81 -24.12 39.79
CA GLY A 45 -25.84 -23.36 40.57
C GLY A 45 -26.02 -21.83 40.45
N SER A 46 -25.91 -21.10 41.56
CA SER A 46 -26.03 -19.62 41.62
C SER A 46 -24.72 -18.87 41.90
N CYS A 47 -23.60 -19.59 42.05
CA CYS A 47 -22.27 -18.98 42.12
C CYS A 47 -21.80 -18.56 40.71
N ASN A 48 -20.62 -17.93 40.65
CA ASN A 48 -19.85 -17.80 39.41
C ASN A 48 -19.10 -19.11 39.13
N TYR A 49 -19.24 -19.68 37.93
CA TYR A 49 -18.62 -20.94 37.52
C TYR A 49 -17.83 -20.77 36.22
N ILE A 50 -16.75 -21.55 36.07
CA ILE A 50 -16.05 -21.69 34.79
C ILE A 50 -16.94 -22.51 33.85
N LEU A 51 -17.42 -21.89 32.78
CA LEU A 51 -18.15 -22.54 31.71
C LEU A 51 -17.17 -23.34 30.84
N ALA A 52 -16.12 -22.69 30.34
CA ALA A 52 -15.03 -23.34 29.62
C ALA A 52 -13.71 -22.58 29.81
N THR A 53 -12.63 -23.31 30.08
CA THR A 53 -11.24 -22.82 30.06
C THR A 53 -10.34 -23.89 29.45
N VAL A 54 -9.13 -23.50 29.03
CA VAL A 54 -8.03 -24.46 28.83
C VAL A 54 -7.45 -24.87 30.18
N CYS A 55 -7.18 -26.16 30.37
CA CYS A 55 -6.63 -26.72 31.61
C CYS A 55 -5.10 -26.67 31.67
N ASN A 56 -4.54 -26.84 32.88
CA ASN A 56 -3.11 -27.06 33.13
C ASN A 56 -2.18 -25.96 32.56
N ASN A 57 -2.73 -24.76 32.33
CA ASN A 57 -2.03 -23.58 31.84
C ASN A 57 -2.29 -22.43 32.83
N ASN A 58 -1.23 -21.79 33.32
CA ASN A 58 -1.33 -20.66 34.26
C ASN A 58 -1.84 -19.37 33.59
N ALA A 59 -1.76 -19.29 32.26
CA ALA A 59 -2.32 -18.23 31.44
C ALA A 59 -3.10 -18.87 30.26
N PRO A 60 -4.30 -19.42 30.50
CA PRO A 60 -5.05 -20.18 29.51
C PRO A 60 -5.44 -19.32 28.31
N GLU A 61 -5.40 -19.91 27.10
CA GLU A 61 -5.70 -19.19 25.85
C GLU A 61 -7.07 -18.49 25.85
N PHE A 62 -8.04 -19.06 26.57
CA PHE A 62 -9.29 -18.41 26.94
C PHE A 62 -9.81 -18.93 28.29
N ASN A 63 -10.62 -18.10 28.97
CA ASN A 63 -11.38 -18.46 30.16
C ASN A 63 -12.75 -17.78 30.11
N ILE A 64 -13.82 -18.59 30.14
CA ILE A 64 -15.21 -18.14 30.04
C ILE A 64 -15.93 -18.55 31.32
N GLN A 65 -16.48 -17.56 32.02
CA GLN A 65 -17.17 -17.74 33.30
C GLN A 65 -18.60 -17.23 33.20
N VAL A 66 -19.53 -17.92 33.88
CA VAL A 66 -20.96 -17.62 33.87
C VAL A 66 -21.50 -17.61 35.31
N GLN A 67 -22.36 -16.64 35.59
CA GLN A 67 -23.10 -16.53 36.83
C GLN A 67 -24.61 -16.49 36.53
N ARG A 68 -25.38 -17.28 37.27
CA ARG A 68 -26.85 -17.29 37.23
C ARG A 68 -27.41 -16.83 38.57
N GLU A 69 -28.60 -16.25 38.56
CA GLU A 69 -29.32 -15.93 39.80
C GLU A 69 -30.08 -17.15 40.36
N SER A 70 -30.55 -17.04 41.60
CA SER A 70 -31.49 -17.98 42.23
C SER A 70 -32.76 -18.25 41.40
N GLY A 71 -33.11 -17.33 40.48
CA GLY A 71 -34.21 -17.45 39.51
C GLY A 71 -33.82 -18.03 38.14
N SER A 72 -32.65 -18.69 38.01
CA SER A 72 -32.09 -19.32 36.80
C SER A 72 -31.61 -18.41 35.66
N ALA A 73 -31.97 -17.12 35.61
CA ALA A 73 -31.46 -16.21 34.56
C ALA A 73 -29.94 -16.02 34.64
N ILE A 74 -29.27 -15.85 33.49
CA ILE A 74 -27.85 -15.48 33.41
C ILE A 74 -27.72 -14.00 33.77
N THR A 75 -26.99 -13.68 34.84
CA THR A 75 -26.82 -12.30 35.33
C THR A 75 -25.48 -11.70 34.91
N ARG A 76 -24.44 -12.52 34.78
CA ARG A 76 -23.11 -12.07 34.37
C ARG A 76 -22.39 -13.12 33.53
N ILE A 77 -21.70 -12.64 32.51
CA ILE A 77 -20.74 -13.42 31.71
C ILE A 77 -19.40 -12.69 31.77
N MET A 78 -18.30 -13.43 31.94
CA MET A 78 -16.95 -12.88 31.86
C MET A 78 -16.16 -13.71 30.86
N ILE A 79 -15.63 -13.06 29.82
CA ILE A 79 -14.84 -13.68 28.76
C ILE A 79 -13.45 -13.04 28.78
N GLN A 80 -12.45 -13.84 29.11
CA GLN A 80 -11.04 -13.49 29.03
C GLN A 80 -10.42 -14.22 27.83
N VAL A 81 -9.80 -13.48 26.92
CA VAL A 81 -9.09 -14.02 25.75
C VAL A 81 -7.94 -13.09 25.36
N GLY A 82 -6.71 -13.61 25.39
CA GLY A 82 -5.50 -12.76 25.33
C GLY A 82 -5.51 -11.69 26.42
N THR A 83 -5.34 -10.42 26.01
CA THR A 83 -5.43 -9.24 26.89
C THR A 83 -6.86 -8.69 27.08
N ALA A 84 -7.84 -9.14 26.29
CA ALA A 84 -9.21 -8.63 26.37
C ALA A 84 -9.98 -9.27 27.54
N ASN A 85 -10.68 -8.41 28.31
CA ASN A 85 -11.55 -8.79 29.41
C ASN A 85 -12.95 -8.21 29.17
N VAL A 86 -13.83 -9.04 28.59
CA VAL A 86 -15.20 -8.64 28.24
C VAL A 86 -16.13 -9.04 29.37
N VAL A 87 -16.80 -8.08 29.98
CA VAL A 87 -17.85 -8.32 30.99
C VAL A 87 -19.21 -7.98 30.40
N VAL A 88 -20.13 -8.92 30.51
CA VAL A 88 -21.55 -8.75 30.17
C VAL A 88 -22.34 -8.75 31.48
N GLN A 89 -23.26 -7.80 31.63
CA GLN A 89 -24.28 -7.79 32.68
C GLN A 89 -25.66 -7.94 32.03
N GLY A 90 -26.40 -8.99 32.41
CA GLY A 90 -27.55 -9.45 31.62
C GLY A 90 -27.15 -9.74 30.18
N SER A 91 -27.63 -8.92 29.24
CA SER A 91 -27.29 -8.97 27.81
C SER A 91 -26.33 -7.88 27.33
N THR A 92 -25.96 -6.91 28.19
CA THR A 92 -25.22 -5.70 27.81
C THR A 92 -23.74 -5.81 28.15
N VAL A 93 -22.86 -5.51 27.17
CA VAL A 93 -21.41 -5.36 27.38
C VAL A 93 -21.14 -4.07 28.16
N THR A 94 -20.36 -4.14 29.23
CA THR A 94 -20.09 -2.97 30.10
C THR A 94 -18.63 -2.50 30.12
N THR A 95 -17.67 -3.29 29.61
CA THR A 95 -16.25 -2.91 29.58
C THR A 95 -15.79 -2.24 28.28
N ILE A 96 -16.56 -2.34 27.20
CA ILE A 96 -16.15 -1.95 25.83
C ILE A 96 -17.36 -1.38 25.07
N GLN A 97 -17.16 -0.31 24.30
CA GLN A 97 -18.19 0.23 23.39
C GLN A 97 -18.25 -0.59 22.09
N LEU A 98 -19.47 -0.86 21.60
CA LEU A 98 -19.72 -1.66 20.39
C LEU A 98 -20.02 -0.77 19.16
N PRO A 99 -19.70 -1.23 17.94
CA PRO A 99 -18.95 -2.45 17.60
C PRO A 99 -17.47 -2.33 18.00
N TYR A 100 -16.84 -3.46 18.28
CA TYR A 100 -15.43 -3.54 18.66
C TYR A 100 -14.67 -4.47 17.73
N SER A 101 -13.49 -4.06 17.27
CA SER A 101 -12.60 -4.87 16.46
C SER A 101 -11.16 -4.39 16.64
N THR A 102 -10.38 -5.13 17.45
CA THR A 102 -8.93 -4.91 17.67
C THR A 102 -8.27 -6.23 18.08
N ASN A 103 -6.96 -6.38 17.86
CA ASN A 103 -6.15 -7.50 18.35
C ASN A 103 -6.73 -8.91 18.04
N GLY A 104 -7.31 -9.07 16.84
CA GLY A 104 -7.93 -10.32 16.41
C GLY A 104 -9.26 -10.65 17.12
N ILE A 105 -9.86 -9.70 17.83
CA ILE A 105 -11.09 -9.87 18.60
C ILE A 105 -12.15 -8.89 18.09
N GLU A 106 -13.22 -9.46 17.52
CA GLU A 106 -14.41 -8.78 17.01
C GLU A 106 -15.59 -9.00 17.97
N ILE A 107 -16.35 -7.95 18.30
CA ILE A 107 -17.60 -8.04 19.08
C ILE A 107 -18.67 -7.18 18.40
N ALA A 108 -19.76 -7.82 17.97
CA ALA A 108 -20.88 -7.20 17.28
C ALA A 108 -22.23 -7.60 17.89
N LYS A 109 -23.14 -6.64 18.04
CA LYS A 109 -24.54 -6.87 18.44
C LYS A 109 -25.45 -6.77 17.22
N THR A 110 -26.26 -7.80 16.98
CA THR A 110 -27.23 -7.90 15.88
C THR A 110 -28.60 -8.22 16.47
N GLY A 111 -29.43 -7.19 16.64
CA GLY A 111 -30.72 -7.31 17.32
C GLY A 111 -30.59 -7.89 18.74
N ALA A 112 -31.22 -9.05 18.95
CA ALA A 112 -31.24 -9.78 20.22
C ALA A 112 -29.92 -10.50 20.59
N ILE A 113 -28.99 -10.66 19.65
CA ILE A 113 -27.74 -11.42 19.83
C ILE A 113 -26.55 -10.47 19.96
N THR A 114 -25.58 -10.81 20.81
CA THR A 114 -24.20 -10.32 20.67
C THR A 114 -23.24 -11.50 20.45
N ARG A 115 -22.34 -11.37 19.48
CA ARG A 115 -21.32 -12.36 19.12
C ARG A 115 -19.94 -11.76 19.34
N LEU A 116 -19.10 -12.49 20.05
CA LEU A 116 -17.65 -12.33 20.10
C LEU A 116 -17.02 -13.39 19.19
N PHE A 117 -16.10 -12.96 18.33
CA PHE A 117 -15.26 -13.82 17.50
C PHE A 117 -13.80 -13.42 17.77
N ALA A 118 -12.98 -14.35 18.24
CA ALA A 118 -11.58 -14.14 18.53
C ALA A 118 -10.72 -15.11 17.71
N LYS A 119 -9.66 -14.60 17.08
CA LYS A 119 -8.77 -15.36 16.20
C LYS A 119 -7.31 -15.00 16.44
N GLN A 120 -6.49 -16.01 16.67
CA GLN A 120 -5.06 -15.93 16.97
C GLN A 120 -4.31 -17.07 16.24
N LYS A 121 -2.97 -17.04 16.21
CA LYS A 121 -2.09 -17.91 15.39
C LYS A 121 -2.46 -19.39 15.42
N ASP A 122 -2.89 -19.89 16.58
CA ASP A 122 -3.25 -21.29 16.77
C ASP A 122 -4.76 -21.57 16.98
N PHE A 123 -5.65 -20.58 17.04
CA PHE A 123 -7.08 -20.84 17.30
C PHE A 123 -8.07 -19.74 16.90
N GLU A 124 -9.30 -20.19 16.64
CA GLU A 124 -10.53 -19.39 16.63
C GLU A 124 -11.45 -19.81 17.80
N LEU A 125 -11.96 -18.82 18.53
CA LEU A 125 -12.97 -18.93 19.58
C LEU A 125 -14.21 -18.12 19.17
N ILE A 126 -15.41 -18.69 19.35
CA ILE A 126 -16.67 -17.98 19.15
C ILE A 126 -17.50 -18.06 20.43
N VAL A 127 -17.93 -16.91 20.96
CA VAL A 127 -18.85 -16.85 22.11
C VAL A 127 -20.06 -16.00 21.71
N THR A 128 -21.26 -16.55 21.87
CA THR A 128 -22.50 -15.90 21.42
C THR A 128 -23.52 -15.91 22.55
N TRP A 129 -24.10 -14.76 22.88
CA TRP A 129 -25.14 -14.63 23.91
C TRP A 129 -26.34 -13.83 23.42
N SER A 130 -27.49 -14.05 24.04
CA SER A 130 -28.78 -13.49 23.61
C SER A 130 -29.60 -12.93 24.77
N THR A 131 -30.53 -12.02 24.48
CA THR A 131 -31.55 -11.55 25.44
C THR A 131 -32.36 -12.68 26.06
N ASP A 132 -32.58 -13.75 25.30
CA ASP A 132 -33.39 -14.92 25.67
C ASP A 132 -32.65 -15.88 26.64
N GLY A 133 -31.45 -15.50 27.11
CA GLY A 133 -30.69 -16.28 28.08
C GLY A 133 -29.94 -17.49 27.51
N ASN A 134 -29.80 -17.61 26.18
CA ASN A 134 -28.88 -18.56 25.57
C ASN A 134 -27.45 -17.99 25.57
N LEU A 135 -26.47 -18.82 25.93
CA LEU A 135 -25.03 -18.59 25.81
C LEU A 135 -24.38 -19.83 25.15
N MET A 136 -23.71 -19.63 24.02
CA MET A 136 -23.02 -20.66 23.25
C MET A 136 -21.51 -20.37 23.15
N VAL A 137 -20.70 -21.42 23.22
CA VAL A 137 -19.23 -21.39 23.08
C VAL A 137 -18.82 -22.40 22.02
N ALA A 138 -18.10 -21.97 20.99
CA ALA A 138 -17.53 -22.84 19.96
C ALA A 138 -16.00 -22.71 19.92
N VAL A 139 -15.30 -23.85 19.94
CA VAL A 139 -13.82 -23.94 20.02
C VAL A 139 -13.29 -24.91 18.97
N ASP A 140 -12.13 -24.61 18.39
CA ASP A 140 -11.51 -25.51 17.40
C ASP A 140 -11.19 -26.90 17.98
N ARG A 141 -11.32 -27.93 17.14
CA ARG A 141 -10.98 -29.34 17.47
C ARG A 141 -9.55 -29.55 17.98
N LYS A 142 -8.65 -28.58 17.84
CA LYS A 142 -7.30 -28.62 18.43
C LYS A 142 -7.27 -28.42 19.96
N PHE A 143 -8.39 -28.07 20.58
CA PHE A 143 -8.58 -28.07 22.04
C PHE A 143 -9.16 -29.39 22.57
N MET A 144 -9.31 -30.41 21.72
CA MET A 144 -9.79 -31.74 22.12
C MET A 144 -8.85 -32.36 23.19
N ASN A 145 -9.40 -32.85 24.30
CA ASN A 145 -8.70 -33.25 25.54
C ASN A 145 -7.98 -32.12 26.30
N ARG A 146 -8.24 -30.83 26.00
CA ARG A 146 -7.59 -29.68 26.67
C ARG A 146 -8.55 -28.75 27.42
N THR A 147 -9.87 -28.93 27.31
CA THR A 147 -10.85 -28.07 27.98
C THR A 147 -11.28 -28.60 29.35
N CYS A 148 -11.75 -27.71 30.21
CA CYS A 148 -12.45 -28.07 31.45
C CYS A 148 -13.41 -26.93 31.85
N GLY A 149 -14.33 -27.27 32.76
CA GLY A 149 -15.45 -26.43 33.16
C GLY A 149 -16.77 -27.16 32.97
N LEU A 150 -17.88 -26.44 33.03
CA LEU A 150 -19.22 -27.00 32.77
C LEU A 150 -19.37 -27.56 31.35
N CYS A 151 -18.61 -27.06 30.37
CA CYS A 151 -18.60 -27.58 29.00
C CYS A 151 -17.89 -28.93 28.80
N GLY A 152 -17.27 -29.50 29.84
CA GLY A 152 -16.61 -30.80 29.77
C GLY A 152 -15.20 -30.77 29.18
N ASN A 153 -14.70 -31.95 28.82
CA ASN A 153 -13.28 -32.18 28.47
C ASN A 153 -13.01 -32.20 26.95
N PHE A 154 -14.07 -32.34 26.14
CA PHE A 154 -14.04 -32.37 24.67
C PHE A 154 -13.10 -33.46 24.14
N ASN A 155 -13.43 -34.75 24.36
CA ASN A 155 -12.67 -35.89 23.83
C ASN A 155 -13.50 -36.79 22.89
N GLY A 156 -14.77 -36.47 22.66
CA GLY A 156 -15.76 -37.27 21.93
C GLY A 156 -16.57 -38.24 22.80
N VAL A 157 -16.44 -38.19 24.14
CA VAL A 157 -16.94 -39.20 25.09
C VAL A 157 -17.72 -38.55 26.24
N HIS A 158 -18.92 -38.04 25.91
CA HIS A 158 -19.99 -37.52 26.78
C HIS A 158 -20.19 -38.11 28.20
N LYS A 159 -19.62 -39.28 28.52
CA LYS A 159 -19.69 -39.94 29.83
C LYS A 159 -18.54 -39.58 30.78
N ASP A 160 -17.44 -39.00 30.30
CA ASP A 160 -16.28 -38.62 31.12
C ASP A 160 -16.04 -37.10 31.23
N ASP A 161 -16.93 -36.28 30.66
CA ASP A 161 -16.94 -34.81 30.77
C ASP A 161 -16.86 -34.27 32.22
N PHE A 162 -17.30 -35.06 33.22
CA PHE A 162 -17.29 -34.72 34.65
C PHE A 162 -16.32 -35.57 35.50
N MET A 163 -15.28 -36.13 34.87
CA MET A 163 -14.22 -36.87 35.56
C MET A 163 -13.12 -35.95 36.09
N VAL A 164 -12.73 -36.15 37.35
CA VAL A 164 -11.58 -35.48 37.99
C VAL A 164 -10.76 -36.56 38.68
N ASP A 165 -9.44 -36.59 38.43
CA ASP A 165 -8.51 -37.60 38.96
C ASP A 165 -8.99 -39.07 38.78
N GLY A 166 -9.58 -39.36 37.61
CA GLY A 166 -10.10 -40.69 37.27
C GLY A 166 -11.37 -41.10 38.03
N LYS A 167 -12.08 -40.16 38.67
CA LYS A 167 -13.34 -40.41 39.40
C LYS A 167 -14.40 -39.37 39.03
N CYS A 168 -15.66 -39.77 38.93
CA CYS A 168 -16.76 -38.82 38.80
C CYS A 168 -16.79 -37.92 40.05
N THR A 169 -16.80 -36.59 39.87
CA THR A 169 -16.73 -35.68 41.02
C THR A 169 -17.98 -35.83 41.90
N LYS A 170 -17.82 -35.94 43.23
CA LYS A 170 -18.96 -36.17 44.13
C LYS A 170 -20.10 -35.14 44.00
N TYR A 171 -19.77 -33.90 43.64
CA TYR A 171 -20.73 -32.82 43.38
C TYR A 171 -21.57 -33.01 42.10
N PHE A 172 -21.10 -33.80 41.13
CA PHE A 172 -21.90 -34.23 39.97
C PHE A 172 -22.57 -35.59 40.22
N THR A 173 -22.02 -36.45 41.09
CA THR A 173 -22.71 -37.70 41.45
C THR A 173 -24.06 -37.48 42.13
N THR A 174 -24.28 -36.36 42.82
CA THR A 174 -25.61 -36.01 43.36
C THR A 174 -26.65 -35.72 42.25
N ALA A 175 -26.23 -35.15 41.12
CA ALA A 175 -27.10 -34.98 39.96
C ALA A 175 -27.43 -36.34 39.30
N PHE A 176 -26.43 -37.22 39.12
CA PHE A 176 -26.65 -38.56 38.56
C PHE A 176 -27.44 -39.49 39.50
N TYR A 177 -27.22 -39.45 40.82
CA TYR A 177 -28.00 -40.26 41.78
C TYR A 177 -29.45 -39.76 41.94
N LEU A 178 -29.75 -38.49 41.62
CA LEU A 178 -31.13 -38.01 41.54
C LEU A 178 -31.93 -38.63 40.37
N PHE A 179 -31.26 -39.17 39.35
CA PHE A 179 -31.90 -40.02 38.33
C PHE A 179 -32.04 -41.49 38.76
N GLY A 180 -31.43 -41.89 39.88
CA GLY A 180 -31.53 -43.24 40.45
C GLY A 180 -32.76 -43.45 41.35
N ILE A 181 -33.44 -42.37 41.77
CA ILE A 181 -34.69 -42.45 42.54
C ILE A 181 -35.85 -42.09 41.61
N ILE A 182 -36.79 -43.02 41.43
CA ILE A 182 -38.10 -42.72 40.84
C ILE A 182 -38.92 -41.92 41.88
N LEU A 183 -38.61 -40.63 42.01
CA LEU A 183 -39.58 -39.66 42.49
C LEU A 183 -40.64 -39.53 41.40
N PRO A 184 -41.92 -39.85 41.67
CA PRO A 184 -42.99 -39.70 40.69
C PRO A 184 -43.35 -38.22 40.55
N PHE A 185 -42.45 -37.45 39.91
CA PHE A 185 -42.80 -36.15 39.35
C PHE A 185 -43.97 -36.35 38.39
N TYR A 186 -45.11 -35.75 38.73
CA TYR A 186 -46.34 -35.90 37.98
C TYR A 186 -46.12 -35.54 36.50
N LEU A 187 -46.26 -36.54 35.63
CA LEU A 187 -46.31 -36.36 34.18
C LEU A 187 -47.58 -35.57 33.84
N LEU A 188 -47.45 -34.24 33.84
CA LEU A 188 -48.54 -33.28 33.95
C LEU A 188 -49.29 -33.09 32.62
N ARG A 189 -50.10 -34.12 32.29
CA ARG A 189 -51.02 -34.25 31.15
C ARG A 189 -50.36 -34.16 29.76
N GLY A 190 -50.73 -35.08 28.86
CA GLY A 190 -50.25 -35.10 27.47
C GLY A 190 -50.52 -33.83 26.66
N ALA A 191 -51.41 -32.95 27.13
CA ALA A 191 -51.63 -31.62 26.56
C ALA A 191 -50.33 -30.78 26.47
N THR A 192 -49.46 -30.80 27.49
CA THR A 192 -48.20 -30.02 27.47
C THR A 192 -47.15 -30.64 26.55
N ILE A 193 -47.11 -31.97 26.44
CA ILE A 193 -46.25 -32.70 25.47
C ILE A 193 -46.62 -32.28 24.05
N ASN A 194 -47.91 -32.33 23.71
CA ASN A 194 -48.42 -31.97 22.39
C ASN A 194 -48.18 -30.48 22.06
N GLN A 195 -48.28 -29.59 23.06
CA GLN A 195 -47.93 -28.17 22.90
C GLN A 195 -46.43 -27.98 22.59
N CYS A 196 -45.53 -28.60 23.35
CA CYS A 196 -44.09 -28.51 23.09
C CYS A 196 -43.68 -29.16 21.76
N TYR A 197 -44.32 -30.26 21.35
CA TYR A 197 -44.11 -30.86 20.03
C TYR A 197 -44.52 -29.87 18.93
N ALA A 198 -45.72 -29.30 19.02
CA ALA A 198 -46.22 -28.33 18.03
C ALA A 198 -45.39 -27.03 17.97
N LEU A 199 -44.79 -26.59 19.09
CA LEU A 199 -43.86 -25.46 19.11
C LEU A 199 -42.54 -25.78 18.39
N LEU A 200 -42.01 -27.00 18.53
CA LEU A 200 -40.79 -27.44 17.84
C LEU A 200 -41.03 -27.75 16.35
N ASP A 201 -42.24 -28.17 15.97
CA ASP A 201 -42.66 -28.22 14.56
C ASP A 201 -42.78 -26.82 13.94
N LEU A 202 -43.18 -25.83 14.73
CA LEU A 202 -43.24 -24.42 14.29
C LEU A 202 -41.82 -23.90 13.99
N VAL A 203 -40.83 -24.22 14.83
CA VAL A 203 -39.40 -23.95 14.56
C VAL A 203 -38.90 -24.68 13.30
N GLY A 204 -39.15 -25.99 13.20
CA GLY A 204 -38.72 -26.80 12.07
C GLY A 204 -39.41 -28.16 12.02
N ASN A 205 -40.48 -28.26 11.22
CA ASN A 205 -41.17 -29.52 10.94
C ASN A 205 -40.28 -30.50 10.16
N ALA A 206 -39.49 -30.01 9.20
CA ALA A 206 -38.54 -30.77 8.39
C ALA A 206 -37.15 -30.95 9.02
N CYS A 207 -36.91 -30.40 10.22
CA CYS A 207 -35.67 -30.61 10.97
C CYS A 207 -35.66 -32.00 11.61
N LEU A 208 -34.58 -32.75 11.37
CA LEU A 208 -34.36 -34.13 11.81
C LEU A 208 -33.71 -34.23 13.20
N VAL A 209 -33.27 -33.11 13.79
CA VAL A 209 -32.69 -33.06 15.14
C VAL A 209 -33.69 -33.64 16.16
N PRO A 210 -33.31 -34.63 17.01
CA PRO A 210 -34.26 -35.37 17.86
C PRO A 210 -35.06 -34.52 18.87
N LYS A 211 -36.32 -34.23 18.53
CA LYS A 211 -37.24 -33.38 19.31
C LYS A 211 -37.47 -33.83 20.76
N ILE A 212 -37.35 -35.13 21.07
CA ILE A 212 -37.66 -35.72 22.39
C ILE A 212 -36.93 -35.00 23.55
N GLN A 213 -35.64 -34.71 23.39
CA GLN A 213 -34.85 -34.04 24.43
C GLN A 213 -35.33 -32.59 24.66
N PHE A 214 -35.62 -31.87 23.57
CA PHE A 214 -36.10 -30.48 23.60
C PHE A 214 -37.54 -30.37 24.12
N ILE A 215 -38.42 -31.34 23.83
CA ILE A 215 -39.78 -31.39 24.39
C ILE A 215 -39.71 -31.41 25.92
N LYS A 216 -38.84 -32.24 26.50
CA LYS A 216 -38.64 -32.32 27.96
C LYS A 216 -38.21 -30.97 28.54
N ARG A 217 -37.26 -30.27 27.89
CA ARG A 217 -36.77 -28.96 28.35
C ARG A 217 -37.83 -27.87 28.23
N CYS A 218 -38.57 -27.84 27.11
CA CYS A 218 -39.71 -26.96 26.88
C CYS A 218 -40.78 -27.13 27.98
N GLN A 219 -41.13 -28.36 28.35
CA GLN A 219 -42.06 -28.61 29.45
C GLN A 219 -41.53 -28.09 30.80
N GLN A 220 -40.23 -28.27 31.08
CA GLN A 220 -39.61 -27.78 32.32
C GLN A 220 -39.57 -26.24 32.38
N ASP A 221 -39.22 -25.59 31.27
CA ASP A 221 -39.20 -24.12 31.15
C ASP A 221 -40.61 -23.53 31.30
N MET A 222 -41.63 -24.12 30.66
CA MET A 222 -43.03 -23.71 30.80
C MET A 222 -43.59 -23.97 32.20
N GLN A 223 -43.15 -25.02 32.90
CA GLN A 223 -43.61 -25.34 34.26
C GLN A 223 -42.99 -24.46 35.35
N ARG A 224 -41.70 -24.12 35.24
CA ARG A 224 -40.95 -23.31 36.23
C ARG A 224 -41.14 -21.80 36.03
N CYS A 225 -42.06 -21.38 35.17
CA CYS A 225 -42.30 -19.98 34.85
C CYS A 225 -43.23 -19.28 35.86
N ALA A 226 -43.18 -17.94 35.92
CA ALA A 226 -44.07 -17.14 36.78
C ALA A 226 -45.57 -17.34 36.45
N THR A 227 -45.87 -17.65 35.18
CA THR A 227 -47.16 -18.08 34.66
C THR A 227 -47.03 -19.53 34.14
N PRO A 228 -47.28 -20.56 34.97
CA PRO A 228 -47.10 -21.96 34.56
C PRO A 228 -47.93 -22.33 33.33
N GLY A 229 -47.26 -22.78 32.27
CA GLY A 229 -47.87 -23.11 30.98
C GLY A 229 -47.84 -21.98 29.93
N ASP A 230 -47.27 -20.81 30.23
CA ASP A 230 -47.02 -19.76 29.22
C ASP A 230 -45.95 -20.22 28.22
N LYS A 231 -46.25 -20.07 26.92
CA LYS A 231 -45.40 -20.50 25.81
C LYS A 231 -44.14 -19.65 25.68
N ASN A 232 -44.18 -18.39 26.13
CA ASN A 232 -43.03 -17.47 26.08
C ASN A 232 -41.90 -17.89 27.04
N CYS A 233 -42.15 -18.82 27.94
CA CYS A 233 -41.10 -19.37 28.80
C CYS A 233 -40.22 -20.39 28.06
N ALA A 234 -40.74 -21.01 26.98
CA ALA A 234 -40.00 -21.98 26.17
C ALA A 234 -38.99 -21.35 25.19
N CYS A 235 -38.96 -20.02 25.03
CA CYS A 235 -38.21 -19.34 23.96
C CYS A 235 -36.73 -19.72 23.88
N ALA A 236 -36.06 -19.89 25.02
CA ALA A 236 -34.67 -20.34 25.06
C ALA A 236 -34.52 -21.75 24.46
N THR A 237 -35.35 -22.71 24.87
CA THR A 237 -35.33 -24.08 24.33
C THR A 237 -35.72 -24.13 22.84
N LEU A 238 -36.64 -23.29 22.38
CA LEU A 238 -36.99 -23.17 20.95
C LEU A 238 -35.84 -22.56 20.13
N SER A 239 -35.18 -21.53 20.68
CA SER A 239 -33.96 -20.94 20.09
C SER A 239 -32.83 -21.97 19.99
N GLN A 240 -32.60 -22.74 21.04
CA GLN A 240 -31.56 -23.78 21.05
C GLN A 240 -31.88 -24.92 20.07
N TYR A 241 -33.16 -25.23 19.82
CA TYR A 241 -33.55 -26.15 18.76
C TYR A 241 -33.28 -25.56 17.36
N SER A 242 -33.67 -24.28 17.13
CA SER A 242 -33.35 -23.53 15.91
C SER A 242 -31.84 -23.55 15.61
N ILE A 243 -31.00 -23.20 16.60
CA ILE A 243 -29.53 -23.25 16.51
C ILE A 243 -29.02 -24.65 16.12
N ARG A 244 -29.56 -25.73 16.71
CA ARG A 244 -29.13 -27.09 16.36
C ARG A 244 -29.59 -27.53 14.97
N CYS A 245 -30.76 -27.10 14.49
CA CYS A 245 -31.14 -27.29 13.09
C CYS A 245 -30.19 -26.54 12.14
N ALA A 246 -29.78 -25.32 12.47
CA ALA A 246 -28.88 -24.50 11.65
C ALA A 246 -27.47 -25.10 11.53
N LEU A 247 -26.95 -25.67 12.62
CA LEU A 247 -25.65 -26.32 12.67
C LEU A 247 -25.58 -27.61 11.84
N GLU A 248 -26.70 -28.32 11.71
CA GLU A 248 -26.87 -29.47 10.80
C GLU A 248 -27.25 -29.06 9.36
N TYR A 249 -27.25 -27.76 9.04
CA TYR A 249 -27.67 -27.16 7.76
C TYR A 249 -29.11 -27.52 7.35
N GLN A 250 -30.02 -27.71 8.32
CA GLN A 250 -31.41 -28.11 8.11
C GLN A 250 -32.35 -26.89 8.07
N PRO A 251 -33.48 -26.97 7.34
CA PRO A 251 -34.40 -25.85 7.19
C PRO A 251 -35.10 -25.46 8.49
N ILE A 252 -35.24 -24.15 8.70
CA ILE A 252 -35.86 -23.49 9.86
C ILE A 252 -36.91 -22.50 9.34
N ASN A 253 -38.01 -22.36 10.07
CA ASN A 253 -39.03 -21.34 9.80
C ASN A 253 -38.77 -20.10 10.66
N ASP A 254 -39.21 -18.92 10.19
CA ASP A 254 -39.30 -17.72 11.03
C ASP A 254 -40.42 -17.87 12.06
N TRP A 255 -40.12 -18.56 13.18
CA TRP A 255 -41.11 -19.12 14.11
C TRP A 255 -41.60 -18.14 15.19
N ARG A 256 -40.93 -16.99 15.34
CA ARG A 256 -41.27 -15.95 16.32
C ARG A 256 -42.41 -15.06 15.84
N SER A 257 -43.18 -14.53 16.78
CA SER A 257 -44.28 -13.60 16.50
C SER A 257 -44.55 -12.65 17.67
N LYS A 258 -45.42 -11.66 17.46
CA LYS A 258 -45.90 -10.77 18.52
C LYS A 258 -46.53 -11.50 19.73
N ASN A 259 -46.98 -12.74 19.54
CA ASN A 259 -47.66 -13.56 20.55
C ASN A 259 -46.85 -14.78 21.01
N LEU A 260 -45.64 -14.98 20.48
CA LEU A 260 -44.75 -16.10 20.80
C LEU A 260 -43.30 -15.67 20.61
N CYS A 261 -42.57 -15.53 21.72
CA CYS A 261 -41.17 -15.14 21.73
C CYS A 261 -40.87 -13.83 20.97
N PRO A 262 -41.63 -12.75 21.23
CA PRO A 262 -41.42 -11.46 20.60
C PRO A 262 -40.02 -10.92 20.92
N LEU A 263 -39.40 -10.31 19.91
CA LEU A 263 -38.12 -9.62 20.04
C LEU A 263 -38.30 -8.11 19.85
N ASP A 264 -37.30 -7.34 20.27
CA ASP A 264 -37.15 -5.94 19.90
C ASP A 264 -37.24 -5.79 18.37
N THR A 265 -37.96 -4.77 17.91
CA THR A 265 -38.03 -4.47 16.47
C THR A 265 -36.65 -4.10 15.93
N CYS A 266 -36.23 -4.80 14.88
CA CYS A 266 -35.03 -4.44 14.12
C CYS A 266 -35.06 -2.95 13.74
N GLN A 267 -33.96 -2.27 14.01
CA GLN A 267 -33.81 -0.85 13.72
C GLN A 267 -33.59 -0.63 12.21
N ASN A 268 -33.71 0.62 11.77
CA ASN A 268 -33.20 1.09 10.48
C ASN A 268 -33.66 0.23 9.27
N ASN A 269 -34.97 -0.04 9.21
CA ASN A 269 -35.68 -0.82 8.17
C ASN A 269 -35.25 -2.29 7.92
N GLN A 270 -34.35 -2.83 8.74
CA GLN A 270 -33.93 -4.23 8.69
C GLN A 270 -35.09 -5.19 9.07
N LEU A 271 -35.03 -6.42 8.57
CA LEU A 271 -35.99 -7.49 8.86
C LEU A 271 -35.34 -8.58 9.72
N TYR A 272 -36.08 -9.08 10.72
CA TYR A 272 -35.65 -10.24 11.48
C TYR A 272 -35.78 -11.53 10.67
N LYS A 273 -34.83 -12.46 10.84
CA LYS A 273 -34.90 -13.84 10.36
C LYS A 273 -34.30 -14.79 11.38
N GLU A 274 -34.78 -16.03 11.40
CA GLU A 274 -34.19 -17.14 12.16
C GLU A 274 -32.99 -17.77 11.43
N CYS A 275 -32.93 -17.67 10.10
CA CYS A 275 -31.84 -18.19 9.28
C CYS A 275 -31.43 -17.17 8.21
N GLY A 276 -30.56 -16.23 8.58
CA GLY A 276 -29.90 -15.30 7.67
C GLY A 276 -28.41 -15.61 7.49
N ALA A 277 -27.80 -15.13 6.40
CA ALA A 277 -26.36 -15.24 6.22
C ALA A 277 -25.64 -14.33 7.24
N PRO A 278 -24.65 -14.83 8.00
CA PRO A 278 -23.96 -14.04 9.04
C PRO A 278 -23.09 -12.89 8.49
N CYS A 279 -23.01 -12.75 7.16
CA CYS A 279 -22.26 -11.72 6.46
C CYS A 279 -23.25 -10.95 5.57
N SER A 280 -23.48 -9.67 5.89
CA SER A 280 -24.41 -8.80 5.15
C SER A 280 -23.64 -7.91 4.16
N PRO A 281 -24.06 -7.81 2.89
CA PRO A 281 -23.49 -6.85 1.95
C PRO A 281 -23.83 -5.42 2.35
N ALA A 282 -22.92 -4.49 2.10
CA ALA A 282 -23.05 -3.08 2.43
C ALA A 282 -22.68 -2.19 1.22
N CYS A 283 -22.95 -0.89 1.28
CA CYS A 283 -22.62 0.02 0.19
C CYS A 283 -21.11 0.11 -0.08
N SER A 284 -20.25 -0.01 0.94
CA SER A 284 -18.80 -0.09 0.73
C SER A 284 -18.35 -1.36 -0.02
N ASN A 285 -18.93 -2.52 0.28
CA ASN A 285 -18.64 -3.78 -0.41
C ASN A 285 -19.94 -4.58 -0.69
N PRO A 286 -20.63 -4.29 -1.81
CA PRO A 286 -21.89 -4.96 -2.15
C PRO A 286 -21.75 -6.45 -2.50
N LEU A 287 -20.53 -6.93 -2.74
CA LEU A 287 -20.21 -8.32 -3.07
C LEU A 287 -19.70 -9.13 -1.86
N TYR A 288 -19.73 -8.55 -0.64
CA TYR A 288 -19.29 -9.25 0.56
C TYR A 288 -20.14 -10.49 0.85
N SER A 289 -19.46 -11.62 1.03
CA SER A 289 -20.07 -12.93 1.26
C SER A 289 -19.08 -13.84 2.00
N CYS A 290 -19.59 -14.81 2.77
CA CYS A 290 -18.79 -15.75 3.54
C CYS A 290 -19.46 -17.13 3.63
N ASN A 291 -18.67 -18.19 3.76
CA ASN A 291 -19.18 -19.55 3.95
C ASN A 291 -19.26 -19.88 5.45
N SER A 292 -20.48 -20.04 5.97
CA SER A 292 -20.80 -20.32 7.37
C SER A 292 -22.23 -20.87 7.49
N HIS A 293 -22.58 -21.47 8.63
CA HIS A 293 -23.97 -21.76 8.96
C HIS A 293 -24.79 -20.45 9.07
N CYS A 294 -26.10 -20.52 8.80
CA CYS A 294 -26.95 -19.36 9.01
C CYS A 294 -27.09 -19.03 10.50
N VAL A 295 -27.39 -17.78 10.81
CA VAL A 295 -27.65 -17.29 12.16
C VAL A 295 -28.97 -16.53 12.19
N TYR A 296 -29.62 -16.49 13.35
CA TYR A 296 -30.77 -15.60 13.56
C TYR A 296 -30.29 -14.16 13.77
N GLY A 297 -31.16 -13.17 13.52
CA GLY A 297 -30.77 -11.76 13.63
C GLY A 297 -31.58 -10.81 12.76
N CYS A 298 -31.14 -9.55 12.69
CA CYS A 298 -31.65 -8.52 11.79
C CYS A 298 -30.78 -8.45 10.53
N PHE A 299 -31.41 -8.42 9.36
CA PHE A 299 -30.75 -8.43 8.05
C PHE A 299 -31.48 -7.51 7.07
N CYS A 300 -30.80 -7.09 6.00
CA CYS A 300 -31.46 -6.33 4.95
C CYS A 300 -32.48 -7.16 4.14
N PRO A 301 -33.59 -6.53 3.69
CA PRO A 301 -34.51 -7.12 2.72
C PRO A 301 -33.79 -7.66 1.46
N PRO A 302 -34.33 -8.69 0.78
CA PRO A 302 -33.78 -9.14 -0.50
C PRO A 302 -33.74 -8.00 -1.53
N GLY A 303 -32.59 -7.78 -2.17
CA GLY A 303 -32.37 -6.70 -3.13
C GLY A 303 -31.89 -5.37 -2.53
N THR A 304 -31.70 -5.28 -1.22
CA THR A 304 -31.08 -4.12 -0.55
C THR A 304 -29.78 -4.49 0.16
N VAL A 305 -28.92 -3.50 0.37
CA VAL A 305 -27.64 -3.58 1.08
C VAL A 305 -27.61 -2.58 2.22
N LEU A 306 -26.74 -2.78 3.20
CA LEU A 306 -26.62 -1.88 4.36
C LEU A 306 -25.88 -0.59 3.98
N ASP A 307 -26.45 0.58 4.26
CA ASP A 307 -25.73 1.86 4.18
C ASP A 307 -24.82 2.02 5.41
N ASP A 308 -23.57 1.57 5.25
CA ASP A 308 -22.49 1.75 6.20
C ASP A 308 -21.75 3.10 6.04
N LEU A 309 -21.91 3.75 4.88
CA LEU A 309 -21.19 4.98 4.50
C LEU A 309 -21.77 6.22 5.20
N THR A 310 -23.10 6.37 5.26
CA THR A 310 -23.74 7.49 5.99
C THR A 310 -23.82 7.28 7.49
N LYS A 311 -23.33 6.14 8.00
CA LYS A 311 -23.38 5.70 9.41
C LYS A 311 -24.79 5.48 9.97
N ASN A 312 -25.85 5.67 9.17
CA ASN A 312 -27.24 5.42 9.58
C ASN A 312 -27.64 3.94 9.61
N GLN A 313 -26.88 3.03 8.97
CA GLN A 313 -27.13 1.58 8.97
C GLN A 313 -28.55 1.18 8.52
N THR A 314 -29.14 1.97 7.62
CA THR A 314 -30.40 1.69 6.92
C THR A 314 -30.15 0.82 5.70
N CYS A 315 -31.06 -0.09 5.37
CA CYS A 315 -30.96 -0.85 4.12
C CYS A 315 -31.51 -0.05 2.95
N VAL A 316 -30.70 0.07 1.89
CA VAL A 316 -30.99 0.82 0.67
C VAL A 316 -30.85 -0.07 -0.57
N PRO A 317 -31.58 0.20 -1.67
CA PRO A 317 -31.28 -0.40 -2.97
C PRO A 317 -29.84 -0.11 -3.40
N ILE A 318 -29.18 -1.04 -4.08
CA ILE A 318 -27.77 -0.88 -4.49
C ILE A 318 -27.51 0.35 -5.37
N HIS A 319 -28.52 0.84 -6.10
CA HIS A 319 -28.43 2.06 -6.91
C HIS A 319 -28.63 3.36 -6.12
N GLU A 320 -29.07 3.28 -4.87
CA GLU A 320 -29.16 4.41 -3.93
C GLU A 320 -27.87 4.58 -3.09
N CYS A 321 -26.93 3.63 -3.16
CA CYS A 321 -25.66 3.70 -2.43
C CYS A 321 -24.84 4.95 -2.83
N PRO A 322 -24.47 5.80 -1.84
CA PRO A 322 -23.64 6.97 -2.08
C PRO A 322 -22.19 6.58 -2.36
N CYS A 323 -21.41 7.52 -2.91
CA CYS A 323 -19.97 7.38 -3.11
C CYS A 323 -19.23 8.27 -2.12
N VAL A 324 -17.99 7.92 -1.76
CA VAL A 324 -17.13 8.71 -0.86
C VAL A 324 -15.87 9.14 -1.60
N ILE A 325 -15.35 10.33 -1.29
CA ILE A 325 -14.00 10.81 -1.66
C ILE A 325 -13.46 11.70 -0.54
N ASN A 326 -12.23 11.46 -0.07
CA ASN A 326 -11.54 12.20 0.99
C ASN A 326 -12.37 12.29 2.29
N GLY A 327 -13.25 11.32 2.52
CA GLY A 327 -14.22 11.29 3.63
C GLY A 327 -15.56 12.01 3.39
N GLU A 328 -15.70 12.79 2.32
CA GLU A 328 -16.94 13.48 1.93
C GLU A 328 -17.90 12.56 1.16
N ILE A 329 -19.21 12.71 1.39
CA ILE A 329 -20.25 11.81 0.88
C ILE A 329 -21.04 12.45 -0.27
N TYR A 330 -21.05 11.78 -1.42
CA TYR A 330 -21.71 12.18 -2.67
C TYR A 330 -22.91 11.28 -2.98
N ARG A 331 -23.99 11.85 -3.49
CA ARG A 331 -25.23 11.13 -3.80
C ARG A 331 -25.15 10.44 -5.17
N PRO A 332 -25.92 9.36 -5.39
CA PRO A 332 -26.11 8.79 -6.73
C PRO A 332 -26.49 9.87 -7.75
N GLY A 333 -25.75 9.95 -8.84
CA GLY A 333 -25.91 10.97 -9.89
C GLY A 333 -25.07 12.23 -9.73
N ASP A 334 -24.49 12.50 -8.55
CA ASP A 334 -23.59 13.65 -8.36
C ASP A 334 -22.33 13.55 -9.24
N ARG A 335 -21.78 14.69 -9.62
CA ARG A 335 -20.65 14.79 -10.57
C ARG A 335 -19.51 15.62 -10.00
N MET A 336 -18.30 15.08 -10.08
CA MET A 336 -17.06 15.81 -9.79
C MET A 336 -16.19 16.00 -11.04
N ARG A 337 -15.21 16.88 -10.94
CA ARG A 337 -14.12 17.05 -11.91
C ARG A 337 -12.80 17.14 -11.18
N THR A 338 -11.80 16.47 -11.72
CA THR A 338 -10.38 16.65 -11.42
C THR A 338 -9.70 17.25 -12.66
N ASP A 339 -8.41 17.57 -12.58
CA ASP A 339 -7.59 17.93 -13.75
C ASP A 339 -7.57 16.84 -14.84
N CYS A 340 -7.74 15.58 -14.44
CA CYS A 340 -7.55 14.39 -15.27
C CYS A 340 -8.84 13.63 -15.63
N SER A 341 -9.98 13.93 -14.99
CA SER A 341 -11.20 13.17 -15.19
C SER A 341 -12.47 13.93 -14.80
N THR A 342 -13.59 13.63 -15.47
CA THR A 342 -14.94 13.94 -15.00
C THR A 342 -15.59 12.65 -14.52
N CYS A 343 -16.01 12.59 -13.26
CA CYS A 343 -16.60 11.37 -12.67
C CYS A 343 -18.03 11.61 -12.20
N GLN A 344 -18.88 10.58 -12.32
CA GLN A 344 -20.24 10.57 -11.79
C GLN A 344 -20.44 9.41 -10.81
N CYS A 345 -21.03 9.67 -9.65
CA CYS A 345 -21.36 8.64 -8.67
C CYS A 345 -22.53 7.77 -9.17
N ASN A 346 -22.39 6.45 -9.12
CA ASN A 346 -23.41 5.49 -9.53
C ASN A 346 -23.23 4.15 -8.79
N MET A 347 -24.25 3.67 -8.08
CA MET A 347 -24.22 2.38 -7.36
C MET A 347 -23.03 2.24 -6.37
N GLY A 348 -22.68 3.32 -5.65
CA GLY A 348 -21.52 3.34 -4.74
C GLY A 348 -20.14 3.39 -5.41
N GLN A 349 -20.06 3.38 -6.75
CA GLN A 349 -18.82 3.50 -7.52
C GLN A 349 -18.80 4.76 -8.38
N TRP A 350 -17.62 5.29 -8.65
CA TRP A 350 -17.41 6.41 -9.57
C TRP A 350 -17.25 5.92 -11.00
N SER A 351 -18.12 6.40 -11.89
CA SER A 351 -17.94 6.27 -13.33
C SER A 351 -17.14 7.47 -13.84
N CYS A 352 -15.82 7.32 -13.89
CA CYS A 352 -14.91 8.31 -14.41
C CYS A 352 -14.77 8.25 -15.94
N LYS A 353 -14.58 9.41 -16.55
CA LYS A 353 -14.11 9.57 -17.94
C LYS A 353 -12.92 10.51 -17.95
N ASP A 354 -11.82 10.04 -18.52
CA ASP A 354 -10.54 10.73 -18.52
C ASP A 354 -10.53 11.94 -19.46
N THR A 355 -9.73 12.93 -19.11
CA THR A 355 -9.42 14.14 -19.89
C THR A 355 -7.90 14.34 -19.95
N PRO A 356 -7.34 14.87 -21.06
CA PRO A 356 -5.89 15.01 -21.19
C PRO A 356 -5.30 15.92 -20.09
N CYS A 357 -4.47 15.35 -19.21
CA CYS A 357 -3.76 16.10 -18.18
C CYS A 357 -2.46 16.70 -18.73
N PRO A 358 -2.01 17.87 -18.24
CA PRO A 358 -0.63 18.30 -18.41
C PRO A 358 0.31 17.40 -17.59
N GLY A 359 1.41 16.94 -18.18
CA GLY A 359 2.49 16.32 -17.40
C GLY A 359 3.16 17.37 -16.52
N ARG A 360 3.40 17.06 -15.25
CA ARG A 360 4.27 17.85 -14.35
C ARG A 360 5.48 17.02 -13.89
N CYS A 361 6.67 17.61 -13.99
CA CYS A 361 7.96 17.08 -13.58
C CYS A 361 8.59 18.07 -12.59
N ALA A 362 9.38 17.59 -11.64
CA ALA A 362 10.00 18.45 -10.63
C ALA A 362 11.44 18.00 -10.32
N VAL A 363 12.34 18.97 -10.15
CA VAL A 363 13.68 18.81 -9.60
C VAL A 363 13.79 19.72 -8.37
N GLU A 364 13.93 19.11 -7.19
CA GLU A 364 13.74 19.78 -5.91
C GLU A 364 14.89 19.45 -4.94
N GLY A 365 15.24 20.42 -4.08
CA GLY A 365 16.27 20.24 -3.05
C GLY A 365 17.67 19.93 -3.57
N GLY A 366 17.90 20.13 -4.88
CA GLY A 366 19.18 19.90 -5.56
C GLY A 366 19.50 18.45 -5.93
N SER A 367 18.73 17.45 -5.47
CA SER A 367 19.01 16.03 -5.74
C SER A 367 17.78 15.11 -5.89
N PHE A 368 16.56 15.59 -5.62
CA PHE A 368 15.32 14.80 -5.79
C PHE A 368 14.65 15.14 -7.12
N ILE A 369 14.15 14.11 -7.82
CA ILE A 369 13.48 14.22 -9.11
C ILE A 369 12.16 13.44 -9.07
N THR A 370 11.11 14.06 -9.61
CA THR A 370 9.81 13.43 -9.90
C THR A 370 9.62 13.43 -11.41
N THR A 371 9.48 12.26 -12.02
CA THR A 371 9.22 12.11 -13.47
C THR A 371 7.82 12.62 -13.84
N PHE A 372 7.52 12.77 -15.13
CA PHE A 372 6.14 13.05 -15.56
C PHE A 372 5.16 11.93 -15.21
N ASP A 373 5.66 10.69 -15.12
CA ASP A 373 4.90 9.52 -14.67
C ASP A 373 4.93 9.35 -13.13
N ALA A 374 5.47 10.34 -12.42
CA ALA A 374 5.53 10.52 -10.96
C ALA A 374 6.35 9.48 -10.16
N ASN A 375 7.23 8.75 -10.82
CA ASN A 375 8.29 7.99 -10.15
C ASN A 375 9.26 8.97 -9.45
N MET A 376 9.48 8.79 -8.14
CA MET A 376 10.34 9.65 -7.33
C MET A 376 11.70 8.99 -7.05
N TYR A 377 12.77 9.66 -7.48
CA TYR A 377 14.14 9.21 -7.29
C TYR A 377 15.06 10.33 -6.79
N ARG A 378 16.25 9.94 -6.33
CA ARG A 378 17.32 10.84 -5.88
C ARG A 378 18.64 10.33 -6.42
N PHE A 379 19.54 11.21 -6.84
CA PHE A 379 20.92 10.86 -7.18
C PHE A 379 21.91 11.92 -6.71
N HIS A 380 23.14 11.51 -6.43
CA HIS A 380 24.25 12.40 -6.07
C HIS A 380 25.34 12.33 -7.14
N GLY A 381 25.13 13.12 -8.19
CA GLY A 381 25.99 13.15 -9.36
C GLY A 381 26.63 14.52 -9.57
N VAL A 382 27.91 14.55 -9.92
CA VAL A 382 28.66 15.78 -10.24
C VAL A 382 29.00 15.78 -11.73
N CYS A 383 28.02 16.22 -12.54
CA CYS A 383 28.11 16.34 -13.99
C CYS A 383 27.04 17.33 -14.49
N VAL A 384 27.04 17.58 -15.81
CA VAL A 384 25.89 18.11 -16.54
C VAL A 384 25.01 16.93 -16.99
N TYR A 385 23.83 16.79 -16.39
CA TYR A 385 22.87 15.71 -16.72
C TYR A 385 21.74 16.24 -17.58
N VAL A 386 21.32 15.47 -18.59
CA VAL A 386 20.17 15.84 -19.42
C VAL A 386 18.87 15.42 -18.73
N LEU A 387 18.02 16.40 -18.42
CA LEU A 387 16.70 16.21 -17.82
C LEU A 387 15.59 16.01 -18.86
N CYS A 388 15.79 16.51 -20.08
CA CYS A 388 14.84 16.49 -21.20
C CYS A 388 15.60 16.42 -22.53
N ASN A 389 15.17 15.59 -23.50
CA ASN A 389 15.93 15.42 -24.76
C ASN A 389 15.11 15.01 -26.00
N ARG A 390 14.43 15.95 -26.68
CA ARG A 390 13.93 15.77 -28.08
C ARG A 390 13.84 17.08 -28.88
N ALA A 391 13.14 18.08 -28.35
CA ALA A 391 12.99 19.41 -28.97
C ALA A 391 13.62 20.54 -28.13
N LEU A 392 13.94 20.22 -26.88
CA LEU A 392 14.45 21.08 -25.84
C LEU A 392 15.38 20.24 -24.99
N ASN A 393 16.63 20.68 -24.84
CA ASN A 393 17.62 20.01 -24.02
C ASN A 393 17.83 20.85 -22.76
N VAL A 394 17.12 20.44 -21.70
CA VAL A 394 17.32 20.96 -20.34
C VAL A 394 18.42 20.12 -19.72
N SER A 395 19.43 20.76 -19.18
CA SER A 395 20.46 20.08 -18.40
C SER A 395 20.80 20.82 -17.11
N ALA A 396 21.16 20.06 -16.09
CA ALA A 396 21.45 20.53 -14.74
C ALA A 396 22.93 20.32 -14.41
N SER A 397 23.61 21.36 -13.92
CA SER A 397 24.93 21.22 -13.26
C SER A 397 24.72 21.09 -11.76
N SER A 398 25.26 20.01 -11.19
CA SER A 398 25.20 19.71 -9.76
C SER A 398 26.60 19.64 -9.16
N ASN A 399 26.77 20.31 -8.01
CA ASN A 399 27.88 20.12 -7.09
C ASN A 399 27.30 19.64 -5.73
N ASN A 400 26.62 18.48 -5.74
CA ASN A 400 25.76 17.94 -4.67
C ASN A 400 24.50 18.79 -4.35
N ILE A 401 24.36 19.95 -4.96
CA ILE A 401 23.16 20.79 -5.04
C ILE A 401 23.08 21.29 -6.50
N LEU A 402 21.86 21.42 -7.03
CA LEU A 402 21.58 22.07 -8.31
C LEU A 402 22.10 23.52 -8.28
N TYR A 403 23.11 23.82 -9.10
CA TYR A 403 23.84 25.09 -9.06
C TYR A 403 23.59 25.96 -10.30
N ASP A 404 23.56 25.33 -11.47
CA ASP A 404 23.19 25.97 -12.74
C ASP A 404 22.08 25.18 -13.44
N LEU A 405 21.17 25.90 -14.10
CA LEU A 405 20.19 25.32 -15.04
C LEU A 405 20.47 25.84 -16.45
N TYR A 406 20.61 24.92 -17.39
CA TYR A 406 20.79 25.20 -18.81
C TYR A 406 19.52 24.74 -19.53
N VAL A 407 18.86 25.64 -20.25
CA VAL A 407 17.70 25.32 -21.08
C VAL A 407 18.04 25.69 -22.52
N SER A 408 18.26 24.69 -23.37
CA SER A 408 18.65 24.89 -24.76
C SER A 408 17.56 24.45 -25.72
N PHE A 409 17.32 25.30 -26.72
CA PHE A 409 16.42 25.11 -27.84
C PHE A 409 17.21 25.27 -29.15
N LYS A 410 16.61 24.84 -30.26
CA LYS A 410 17.25 24.67 -31.58
C LYS A 410 18.15 25.83 -32.06
N TYR A 411 17.90 27.07 -31.61
CA TYR A 411 18.71 28.26 -31.88
C TYR A 411 18.91 29.22 -30.68
N CYS A 412 18.61 28.81 -29.45
CA CYS A 412 18.57 29.70 -28.27
C CYS A 412 18.98 28.94 -26.99
N CYS A 413 19.83 29.54 -26.14
CA CYS A 413 20.22 28.97 -24.85
C CYS A 413 19.91 29.94 -23.70
N VAL A 414 19.14 29.50 -22.71
CA VAL A 414 19.01 30.15 -21.40
C VAL A 414 19.98 29.49 -20.43
N LEU A 415 20.80 30.31 -19.77
CA LEU A 415 21.73 29.88 -18.73
C LEU A 415 21.42 30.61 -17.44
N GLN A 416 20.92 29.90 -16.42
CA GLN A 416 20.98 30.42 -15.05
C GLN A 416 22.25 29.92 -14.38
N SER A 417 23.10 30.83 -13.89
CA SER A 417 24.24 30.50 -13.04
C SER A 417 24.21 31.36 -11.78
N GLY A 418 24.10 30.70 -10.62
CA GLY A 418 23.79 31.35 -9.35
C GLY A 418 22.50 32.18 -9.41
N LEU A 419 22.61 33.48 -9.11
CA LEU A 419 21.48 34.42 -9.07
C LEU A 419 21.08 35.01 -10.44
N ASN A 420 21.96 34.90 -11.44
CA ASN A 420 21.84 35.60 -12.73
C ASN A 420 21.32 34.67 -13.83
N ILE A 421 20.39 35.16 -14.65
CA ILE A 421 19.93 34.50 -15.88
C ILE A 421 20.54 35.24 -17.08
N PHE A 422 21.26 34.50 -17.92
CA PHE A 422 21.84 34.96 -19.17
C PHE A 422 21.10 34.29 -20.35
N LEU A 423 20.92 35.03 -21.44
CA LEU A 423 20.25 34.57 -22.65
C LEU A 423 21.22 34.68 -23.84
N ILE A 424 21.54 33.55 -24.46
CA ILE A 424 22.55 33.47 -25.53
C ILE A 424 21.89 32.98 -26.82
N PHE A 425 21.91 33.88 -27.83
CA PHE A 425 21.17 33.83 -29.09
C PHE A 425 19.63 33.93 -28.96
N PHE A 426 19.01 34.66 -29.89
CA PHE A 426 17.60 35.07 -29.79
C PHE A 426 16.90 35.01 -31.15
N ARG A 427 15.76 34.33 -31.20
CA ARG A 427 14.64 34.64 -32.08
C ARG A 427 13.44 34.97 -31.19
N PRO A 428 12.72 36.08 -31.42
CA PRO A 428 11.69 36.55 -30.48
C PRO A 428 10.44 35.66 -30.37
N ASP A 429 10.21 34.77 -31.33
CA ASP A 429 8.87 34.20 -31.58
C ASP A 429 8.61 32.85 -30.87
N ASP A 430 9.64 32.21 -30.29
CA ASP A 430 9.56 30.81 -29.81
C ASP A 430 9.51 30.65 -28.26
N VAL A 431 10.22 31.50 -27.49
CA VAL A 431 10.43 31.34 -26.04
C VAL A 431 10.40 32.68 -25.30
N VAL A 432 9.69 32.76 -24.17
CA VAL A 432 9.56 33.96 -23.32
C VAL A 432 10.02 33.67 -21.89
N VAL A 433 10.64 34.66 -21.22
CA VAL A 433 11.17 34.57 -19.84
C VAL A 433 10.62 35.72 -19.00
N ILE A 434 10.01 35.40 -17.85
CA ILE A 434 9.33 36.37 -16.96
C ILE A 434 9.86 36.25 -15.52
N ARG A 435 10.07 37.37 -14.83
CA ARG A 435 10.34 37.46 -13.38
C ARG A 435 9.02 37.59 -12.61
N GLU A 436 8.35 36.47 -12.38
CA GLU A 436 6.99 36.47 -11.82
C GLU A 436 6.93 36.93 -10.36
N SER A 437 7.98 36.70 -9.57
CA SER A 437 8.14 37.29 -8.24
C SER A 437 9.62 37.52 -7.90
N SER A 438 9.92 38.08 -6.73
CA SER A 438 11.30 38.13 -6.23
C SER A 438 11.98 36.75 -6.20
N THR A 439 11.21 35.69 -5.90
CA THR A 439 11.73 34.32 -5.74
C THR A 439 11.51 33.42 -6.95
N HIS A 440 10.60 33.74 -7.87
CA HIS A 440 10.22 32.87 -9.00
C HIS A 440 10.41 33.52 -10.37
N HIS A 441 10.94 32.76 -11.32
CA HIS A 441 10.85 33.04 -12.76
C HIS A 441 9.97 32.00 -13.47
N VAL A 442 9.42 32.37 -14.62
CA VAL A 442 8.66 31.48 -15.51
C VAL A 442 9.22 31.58 -16.92
N LEU A 443 9.65 30.45 -17.48
CA LEU A 443 9.84 30.27 -18.92
C LEU A 443 8.53 29.72 -19.50
N TYR A 444 8.10 30.21 -20.65
CA TYR A 444 7.04 29.55 -21.42
C TYR A 444 7.27 29.66 -22.93
N THR A 445 6.52 28.87 -23.69
CA THR A 445 6.65 28.75 -25.16
C THR A 445 5.28 28.71 -25.84
N SER A 446 5.26 28.98 -27.14
CA SER A 446 4.05 28.89 -27.98
C SER A 446 3.53 27.46 -28.18
N PHE A 447 4.30 26.42 -27.83
CA PHE A 447 3.95 25.01 -27.98
C PHE A 447 3.59 24.30 -26.65
N GLY A 448 3.29 25.06 -25.60
CA GLY A 448 2.72 24.53 -24.35
C GLY A 448 3.73 24.01 -23.32
N LEU A 449 5.03 24.27 -23.50
CA LEU A 449 6.04 24.11 -22.44
C LEU A 449 5.98 25.30 -21.49
N GLU A 450 6.00 25.00 -20.19
CA GLU A 450 6.14 25.92 -19.07
C GLU A 450 7.24 25.41 -18.13
N ILE A 451 8.16 26.27 -17.67
CA ILE A 451 9.19 25.95 -16.68
C ILE A 451 9.18 27.02 -15.59
N VAL A 452 8.80 26.67 -14.37
CA VAL A 452 8.83 27.56 -13.21
C VAL A 452 10.10 27.31 -12.41
N ILE A 453 10.95 28.33 -12.30
CA ILE A 453 12.23 28.28 -11.58
C ILE A 453 12.10 29.07 -10.28
N GLN A 454 12.05 28.37 -9.15
CA GLN A 454 12.16 28.95 -7.82
C GLN A 454 13.64 29.14 -7.49
N ARG A 455 14.07 30.36 -7.16
CA ARG A 455 15.47 30.69 -6.81
C ARG A 455 15.78 30.70 -5.32
N ALA A 456 14.76 30.78 -4.46
CA ALA A 456 14.92 30.96 -3.02
C ALA A 456 13.84 30.21 -2.21
N PRO A 457 14.17 29.63 -1.05
CA PRO A 457 15.48 29.64 -0.40
C PRO A 457 16.54 28.78 -1.11
N ILE A 458 16.12 27.84 -1.96
CA ILE A 458 16.96 26.98 -2.80
C ILE A 458 16.44 26.99 -4.24
N LEU A 459 17.29 26.59 -5.19
CA LEU A 459 16.95 26.39 -6.59
C LEU A 459 16.09 25.12 -6.78
N ASN A 460 14.79 25.28 -7.02
CA ASN A 460 13.88 24.21 -7.45
C ASN A 460 13.36 24.52 -8.88
N VAL A 461 13.12 23.49 -9.67
CA VAL A 461 12.65 23.61 -11.06
C VAL A 461 11.43 22.73 -11.28
N TYR A 462 10.33 23.33 -11.71
CA TYR A 462 9.10 22.63 -12.07
C TYR A 462 8.89 22.74 -13.58
N ILE A 463 8.75 21.61 -14.27
CA ILE A 463 8.56 21.55 -15.72
C ILE A 463 7.14 21.04 -15.99
N LYS A 464 6.43 21.70 -16.88
CA LYS A 464 5.08 21.32 -17.32
C LYS A 464 5.03 21.30 -18.85
N LEU A 465 4.49 20.24 -19.42
CA LEU A 465 4.27 20.11 -20.87
C LEU A 465 3.07 19.20 -21.14
N GLU A 466 2.30 19.49 -22.17
CA GLU A 466 1.17 18.65 -22.58
C GLU A 466 1.62 17.26 -23.08
N ARG A 467 2.87 17.11 -23.56
CA ARG A 467 3.47 15.85 -24.06
C ARG A 467 4.99 15.72 -23.83
N SER A 468 5.39 14.91 -22.83
CA SER A 468 6.72 14.27 -22.65
C SER A 468 7.88 15.09 -22.06
N LEU A 469 8.97 14.40 -21.66
CA LEU A 469 10.40 14.79 -21.55
C LEU A 469 11.16 14.51 -20.23
N CYS A 470 10.55 14.31 -19.06
CA CYS A 470 11.19 13.80 -17.83
C CYS A 470 10.67 12.38 -17.57
N GLY A 471 11.48 11.36 -17.85
CA GLY A 471 10.89 10.05 -18.15
C GLY A 471 10.19 10.06 -19.51
N ASN A 472 9.54 8.98 -19.89
CA ASN A 472 9.08 8.81 -21.27
C ASN A 472 7.66 9.39 -21.53
N PHE A 473 6.80 9.53 -20.51
CA PHE A 473 5.42 10.02 -20.57
C PHE A 473 4.47 9.16 -21.41
N ASN A 474 4.54 7.85 -21.21
CA ASN A 474 3.57 6.88 -21.70
C ASN A 474 2.47 6.54 -20.67
N SER A 475 2.44 7.21 -19.50
CA SER A 475 1.61 6.85 -18.34
C SER A 475 1.96 5.50 -17.71
N LYS A 476 3.25 5.13 -17.71
CA LYS A 476 3.80 3.96 -17.03
C LYS A 476 5.10 4.29 -16.34
N THR A 477 5.30 3.69 -15.18
CA THR A 477 6.50 3.87 -14.35
C THR A 477 7.47 2.69 -14.43
N GLU A 478 7.04 1.58 -15.05
CA GLU A 478 7.89 0.41 -15.32
C GLU A 478 9.09 0.74 -16.24
N ASP A 479 8.93 1.65 -17.20
CA ASP A 479 9.97 2.06 -18.16
C ASP A 479 10.37 3.54 -18.05
N ASP A 480 10.23 4.11 -16.84
CA ASP A 480 10.72 5.46 -16.52
C ASP A 480 12.26 5.51 -16.42
N PHE A 481 12.90 4.42 -15.98
CA PHE A 481 14.36 4.26 -15.96
C PHE A 481 14.91 3.68 -17.27
N LEU A 482 14.31 4.04 -18.40
CA LEU A 482 14.83 3.76 -19.73
C LEU A 482 16.15 4.53 -19.94
N SER A 483 17.27 3.83 -19.88
CA SER A 483 18.59 4.38 -20.20
C SER A 483 18.66 4.81 -21.65
N SER A 484 19.60 5.71 -21.95
CA SER A 484 19.72 6.31 -23.28
C SER A 484 20.04 5.28 -24.38
N SER A 485 20.62 4.11 -24.03
CA SER A 485 20.86 2.97 -24.92
C SER A 485 19.60 2.14 -25.26
N GLY A 486 18.44 2.49 -24.69
CA GLY A 486 17.13 1.93 -25.03
C GLY A 486 16.65 0.77 -24.15
N ILE A 487 17.24 0.56 -22.98
CA ILE A 487 16.88 -0.53 -22.04
C ILE A 487 16.47 0.02 -20.66
N VAL A 488 15.64 -0.71 -19.91
CA VAL A 488 15.24 -0.29 -18.55
C VAL A 488 16.26 -0.78 -17.53
N GLU A 489 16.84 0.15 -16.77
CA GLU A 489 17.83 -0.17 -15.73
C GLU A 489 17.16 -0.48 -14.38
N GLY A 490 17.76 -1.40 -13.63
CA GLY A 490 17.29 -1.76 -12.28
C GLY A 490 17.62 -0.72 -11.20
N THR A 491 18.50 0.25 -11.48
CA THR A 491 18.96 1.25 -10.52
C THR A 491 19.16 2.66 -11.09
N VAL A 492 18.94 3.64 -10.22
CA VAL A 492 18.90 5.07 -10.54
C VAL A 492 20.25 5.60 -11.03
N THR A 493 21.37 5.15 -10.46
CA THR A 493 22.71 5.63 -10.87
C THR A 493 23.07 5.22 -12.29
N VAL A 494 22.86 3.95 -12.66
CA VAL A 494 23.14 3.46 -14.03
C VAL A 494 22.26 4.20 -15.04
N PHE A 495 20.97 4.36 -14.74
CA PHE A 495 20.05 5.17 -15.53
C PHE A 495 20.55 6.62 -15.70
N VAL A 496 20.86 7.32 -14.60
CA VAL A 496 21.31 8.72 -14.62
C VAL A 496 22.66 8.89 -15.31
N ASP A 497 23.60 7.96 -15.13
CA ASP A 497 24.89 7.97 -15.81
C ASP A 497 24.74 7.81 -17.33
N SER A 498 23.74 7.06 -17.81
CA SER A 498 23.43 6.97 -19.25
C SER A 498 23.01 8.32 -19.86
N TRP A 499 22.58 9.29 -19.05
CA TRP A 499 22.13 10.63 -19.46
C TRP A 499 23.13 11.77 -19.16
N LYS A 500 24.42 11.44 -18.95
CA LYS A 500 25.51 12.44 -18.85
C LYS A 500 25.76 13.15 -20.19
N ALA A 501 25.90 14.48 -20.15
CA ALA A 501 26.15 15.31 -21.33
C ALA A 501 27.65 15.57 -21.63
N ALA A 502 28.58 15.11 -20.77
CA ALA A 502 30.01 15.41 -20.90
C ALA A 502 30.91 14.20 -20.58
N SER A 503 31.86 13.89 -21.46
CA SER A 503 32.68 12.66 -21.43
C SER A 503 33.75 12.59 -20.33
N LYS A 504 33.97 13.67 -19.57
CA LYS A 504 34.99 13.74 -18.50
C LYS A 504 34.42 13.70 -17.07
N CYS A 505 33.12 13.46 -16.93
CA CYS A 505 32.47 13.34 -15.62
C CYS A 505 32.81 12.00 -14.94
N LYS A 506 32.91 12.01 -13.61
CA LYS A 506 32.91 10.77 -12.83
C LYS A 506 31.50 10.14 -12.84
N PRO A 507 31.37 8.80 -12.71
CA PRO A 507 30.09 8.15 -12.47
C PRO A 507 29.35 8.70 -11.24
N ALA A 508 28.03 8.60 -11.23
CA ALA A 508 27.20 8.91 -10.08
C ALA A 508 27.32 7.79 -9.04
N HIS A 509 27.67 8.13 -7.80
CA HIS A 509 27.81 7.14 -6.73
C HIS A 509 26.52 7.00 -5.91
N ASN A 510 26.11 5.77 -5.61
CA ASN A 510 25.07 5.49 -4.63
C ASN A 510 25.58 5.77 -3.22
N VAL A 511 25.53 7.04 -2.81
CA VAL A 511 25.76 7.45 -1.41
C VAL A 511 24.46 7.30 -0.63
N ASP A 512 24.04 6.04 -0.40
CA ASP A 512 22.86 5.68 0.40
C ASP A 512 23.13 5.69 1.92
N ILE A 513 24.05 6.57 2.35
CA ILE A 513 24.25 6.90 3.77
C ILE A 513 23.08 7.77 4.23
N ASN A 514 22.51 7.45 5.40
CA ASN A 514 21.57 8.35 6.06
C ASN A 514 22.35 9.56 6.64
N PRO A 515 22.17 10.79 6.13
CA PRO A 515 22.90 11.96 6.63
C PRO A 515 22.57 12.26 8.10
N CYS A 516 21.38 11.89 8.58
CA CYS A 516 21.00 12.09 9.97
C CYS A 516 21.84 11.24 10.93
N SER A 517 22.27 10.04 10.53
CA SER A 517 23.18 9.23 11.37
C SER A 517 24.62 9.76 11.42
N LEU A 518 24.93 10.83 10.67
CA LEU A 518 26.22 11.54 10.75
C LEU A 518 26.20 12.70 11.77
N SER A 519 25.02 13.23 12.13
CA SER A 519 24.87 14.28 13.13
C SER A 519 23.52 14.18 13.84
N ILE A 520 23.55 13.67 15.08
CA ILE A 520 22.39 13.61 15.99
C ILE A 520 21.80 15.02 16.23
N SER A 521 22.65 16.06 16.24
CA SER A 521 22.19 17.45 16.37
C SER A 521 21.39 17.91 15.15
N ASN A 522 21.79 17.52 13.94
CA ASN A 522 21.05 17.85 12.73
C ASN A 522 19.77 17.02 12.66
N GLN A 523 19.83 15.74 13.03
CA GLN A 523 18.68 14.84 13.11
C GLN A 523 17.56 15.42 13.99
N ILE A 524 17.86 15.75 15.25
CA ILE A 524 16.87 16.27 16.19
C ILE A 524 16.25 17.57 15.68
N TYR A 525 17.05 18.47 15.09
CA TYR A 525 16.56 19.72 14.51
C TYR A 525 15.66 19.47 13.28
N ALA A 526 16.09 18.57 12.39
CA ALA A 526 15.37 18.15 11.20
C ALA A 526 14.01 17.51 11.54
N GLU A 527 14.00 16.47 12.38
CA GLU A 527 12.79 15.80 12.86
C GLU A 527 11.83 16.80 13.53
N THR A 528 12.34 17.64 14.45
CA THR A 528 11.54 18.65 15.16
C THR A 528 10.85 19.61 14.19
N HIS A 529 11.57 20.21 13.26
CA HIS A 529 11.00 21.21 12.34
C HIS A 529 10.16 20.58 11.23
N CYS A 530 10.61 19.49 10.60
CA CYS A 530 9.88 18.83 9.53
C CYS A 530 8.58 18.17 10.03
N SER A 531 8.49 17.79 11.31
CA SER A 531 7.28 17.20 11.91
C SER A 531 6.01 18.05 11.69
N LEU A 532 6.14 19.37 11.47
CA LEU A 532 5.02 20.26 11.18
C LEU A 532 4.18 19.83 9.96
N LEU A 533 4.74 19.07 9.01
CA LEU A 533 4.01 18.53 7.85
C LEU A 533 3.05 17.38 8.21
N VAL A 534 3.40 16.57 9.22
CA VAL A 534 2.66 15.34 9.61
C VAL A 534 1.90 15.47 10.93
N LYS A 535 2.20 16.51 11.73
CA LYS A 535 1.64 16.78 13.05
C LYS A 535 0.16 17.21 12.98
N LYS A 536 -0.68 16.61 13.84
CA LYS A 536 -2.08 17.01 14.04
C LYS A 536 -2.18 18.38 14.72
N GLY A 537 -3.20 19.16 14.38
CA GLY A 537 -3.37 20.56 14.80
C GLY A 537 -2.38 21.53 14.11
N SER A 538 -1.76 21.13 13.00
CA SER A 538 -0.86 21.99 12.22
C SER A 538 -1.58 22.73 11.10
N LEU A 539 -1.00 23.83 10.61
CA LEU A 539 -1.54 24.55 9.45
C LEU A 539 -1.51 23.68 8.16
N PHE A 540 -0.60 22.71 8.09
CA PHE A 540 -0.43 21.78 6.99
C PHE A 540 -1.44 20.61 6.98
N GLU A 541 -2.07 20.30 8.13
CA GLU A 541 -3.08 19.25 8.27
C GLU A 541 -4.27 19.46 7.32
N ASN A 542 -4.65 20.73 7.06
CA ASN A 542 -5.71 21.10 6.12
C ASN A 542 -5.54 20.52 4.70
N CYS A 543 -4.31 20.18 4.31
CA CYS A 543 -3.98 19.63 2.99
C CYS A 543 -3.81 18.11 2.98
N ARG A 544 -3.75 17.45 4.14
CA ARG A 544 -3.44 16.01 4.26
C ARG A 544 -4.46 15.08 3.58
N ALA A 545 -5.67 15.57 3.32
CA ALA A 545 -6.72 14.86 2.57
C ALA A 545 -6.61 15.05 1.05
N LEU A 546 -5.73 15.94 0.56
CA LEU A 546 -5.53 16.25 -0.86
C LEU A 546 -4.14 15.82 -1.36
N VAL A 547 -3.13 15.87 -0.49
CA VAL A 547 -1.73 15.51 -0.77
C VAL A 547 -1.17 14.76 0.42
N ASP A 548 -0.54 13.61 0.21
CA ASP A 548 0.19 12.90 1.26
C ASP A 548 1.44 13.69 1.70
N PRO A 549 1.56 14.07 2.99
CA PRO A 549 2.74 14.77 3.51
C PRO A 549 3.96 13.86 3.72
N GLU A 550 3.84 12.52 3.71
CA GLU A 550 4.94 11.63 4.12
C GLU A 550 6.18 11.68 3.20
N PRO A 551 6.06 11.72 1.85
CA PRO A 551 7.21 11.91 0.96
C PRO A 551 7.92 13.25 1.21
N TYR A 552 7.16 14.31 1.44
CA TYR A 552 7.68 15.66 1.73
C TYR A 552 8.36 15.72 3.10
N TYR A 553 7.83 15.02 4.11
CA TYR A 553 8.47 14.87 5.42
C TYR A 553 9.80 14.12 5.32
N LYS A 554 9.82 12.95 4.67
CA LYS A 554 11.04 12.15 4.45
C LYS A 554 12.11 12.93 3.69
N ARG A 555 11.72 13.72 2.68
CA ARG A 555 12.62 14.64 1.96
C ARG A 555 13.15 15.75 2.87
N CYS A 556 12.25 16.45 3.58
CA CYS A 556 12.59 17.54 4.50
C CYS A 556 13.65 17.09 5.51
N VAL A 557 13.45 15.93 6.17
CA VAL A 557 14.39 15.40 7.16
C VAL A 557 15.75 15.07 6.52
N TYR A 558 15.74 14.39 5.36
CA TYR A 558 16.98 14.03 4.65
C TYR A 558 17.82 15.26 4.28
N GLU A 559 17.21 16.26 3.63
CA GLU A 559 17.92 17.47 3.18
C GLU A 559 18.41 18.31 4.37
N ALA A 560 17.58 18.46 5.39
CA ALA A 560 17.92 19.16 6.63
C ALA A 560 19.16 18.56 7.32
N CYS A 561 19.29 17.23 7.32
CA CYS A 561 20.47 16.55 7.84
C CYS A 561 21.70 16.68 6.93
N ASN A 562 21.51 16.66 5.61
CA ASN A 562 22.59 16.55 4.62
C ASN A 562 23.40 17.84 4.38
N TYR A 563 22.77 19.01 4.55
CA TYR A 563 23.35 20.30 4.18
C TYR A 563 23.54 21.24 5.37
N GLN A 564 24.56 22.11 5.28
CA GLN A 564 24.94 23.02 6.39
C GLN A 564 23.91 24.12 6.66
N GLU A 565 23.20 24.62 5.64
CA GLU A 565 22.14 25.63 5.78
C GLU A 565 20.77 24.99 6.03
N THR A 566 20.67 24.15 7.06
CA THR A 566 19.53 23.28 7.37
C THR A 566 18.15 23.94 7.22
N ILE A 567 17.96 25.18 7.70
CA ILE A 567 16.68 25.89 7.64
C ILE A 567 16.22 26.20 6.20
N ASN A 568 17.14 26.46 5.28
CA ASN A 568 16.79 26.75 3.88
C ASN A 568 16.14 25.54 3.21
N PHE A 569 16.66 24.33 3.48
CA PHE A 569 16.12 23.07 2.97
C PHE A 569 14.76 22.72 3.57
N ILE A 570 14.59 22.88 4.89
CA ILE A 570 13.28 22.74 5.56
C ILE A 570 12.24 23.65 4.90
N CYS A 571 12.57 24.92 4.69
CA CYS A 571 11.69 25.88 4.06
C CYS A 571 11.45 25.64 2.56
N SER A 572 12.37 24.95 1.87
CA SER A 572 12.17 24.49 0.49
C SER A 572 11.14 23.34 0.45
N ALA A 573 11.36 22.29 1.25
CA ALA A 573 10.47 21.12 1.31
C ALA A 573 9.03 21.47 1.76
N MET A 574 8.89 22.37 2.74
CA MET A 574 7.57 22.87 3.15
C MET A 574 6.89 23.73 2.08
N GLY A 575 7.64 24.56 1.36
CA GLY A 575 7.12 25.33 0.23
C GLY A 575 6.69 24.44 -0.94
N SER A 576 7.40 23.32 -1.13
CA SER A 576 7.08 22.30 -2.13
C SER A 576 5.72 21.65 -1.84
N TYR A 577 5.48 21.23 -0.59
CA TYR A 577 4.19 20.70 -0.15
C TYR A 577 3.08 21.75 -0.28
N ALA A 578 3.32 23.00 0.17
CA ALA A 578 2.37 24.09 0.01
C ALA A 578 2.02 24.39 -1.46
N ARG A 579 2.98 24.22 -2.39
CA ARG A 579 2.77 24.33 -3.85
C ARG A 579 1.93 23.17 -4.39
N ALA A 580 2.12 21.94 -3.89
CA ALA A 580 1.27 20.79 -4.23
C ALA A 580 -0.17 20.99 -3.72
N CYS A 581 -0.35 21.51 -2.51
CA CYS A 581 -1.66 21.91 -1.98
C CYS A 581 -2.34 22.97 -2.86
N ALA A 582 -1.60 24.00 -3.29
CA ALA A 582 -2.11 25.04 -4.18
C ALA A 582 -2.48 24.51 -5.57
N ALA A 583 -1.80 23.47 -6.07
CA ALA A 583 -2.20 22.77 -7.30
C ALA A 583 -3.54 22.02 -7.15
N GLN A 584 -3.86 21.52 -5.96
CA GLN A 584 -5.19 21.00 -5.60
C GLN A 584 -6.18 22.12 -5.18
N GLY A 585 -5.90 23.37 -5.54
CA GLY A 585 -6.73 24.54 -5.24
C GLY A 585 -6.62 25.10 -3.81
N LEU A 586 -5.88 24.45 -2.91
CA LEU A 586 -5.78 24.82 -1.49
C LEU A 586 -4.53 25.67 -1.21
N VAL A 587 -4.67 27.00 -1.33
CA VAL A 587 -3.59 27.95 -0.99
C VAL A 587 -3.45 28.10 0.54
N LEU A 588 -2.43 27.46 1.11
CA LEU A 588 -2.10 27.53 2.54
C LEU A 588 -1.57 28.91 2.95
N LYS A 589 -2.44 29.82 3.37
CA LYS A 589 -2.04 31.17 3.82
C LYS A 589 -1.31 31.11 5.17
N ASN A 590 -0.34 32.01 5.35
CA ASN A 590 0.46 32.18 6.59
C ASN A 590 1.38 31.01 6.97
N TRP A 591 1.59 30.02 6.09
CA TRP A 591 2.48 28.89 6.36
C TRP A 591 3.92 29.32 6.67
N ARG A 592 4.43 30.33 5.96
CA ARG A 592 5.80 30.84 6.16
C ARG A 592 6.03 31.41 7.55
N THR A 593 5.09 32.18 8.05
CA THR A 593 5.13 32.71 9.43
C THR A 593 4.92 31.63 10.49
N TYR A 594 4.18 30.56 10.18
CA TYR A 594 3.98 29.43 11.10
C TYR A 594 5.22 28.53 11.21
N ALA A 595 5.97 28.37 10.11
CA ALA A 595 7.16 27.51 10.02
C ALA A 595 8.50 28.24 10.22
N ASN A 596 8.50 29.54 10.57
CA ASN A 596 9.68 30.42 10.60
C ASN A 596 10.41 30.58 9.23
N CYS A 597 9.70 30.33 8.13
CA CYS A 597 10.17 30.42 6.75
C CYS A 597 9.84 31.77 6.05
N SER A 598 9.83 32.86 6.82
CA SER A 598 9.46 34.21 6.37
C SER A 598 10.46 34.79 5.36
N LEU A 599 9.95 35.29 4.22
CA LEU A 599 10.76 35.96 3.21
C LEU A 599 10.70 37.50 3.40
N PRO A 600 11.83 38.19 3.60
CA PRO A 600 11.86 39.65 3.69
C PRO A 600 11.73 40.29 2.30
N CYS A 601 10.91 41.34 2.19
CA CYS A 601 10.76 42.13 0.96
C CYS A 601 11.53 43.45 1.04
N THR A 602 12.31 43.74 0.00
CA THR A 602 13.10 44.98 -0.15
C THR A 602 12.44 45.95 -1.14
N GLY A 603 12.93 47.20 -1.23
CA GLY A 603 12.52 48.15 -2.28
C GLY A 603 11.06 48.62 -2.24
N ASN A 604 10.41 48.55 -1.07
CA ASN A 604 8.97 48.77 -0.85
C ASN A 604 8.05 47.77 -1.56
N GLN A 605 8.56 46.58 -1.91
CA GLN A 605 7.73 45.45 -2.37
C GLN A 605 6.92 44.84 -1.22
N THR A 606 5.78 44.24 -1.54
CA THR A 606 4.87 43.54 -0.62
C THR A 606 4.84 42.04 -0.93
N PHE A 607 4.85 41.19 0.11
CA PHE A 607 4.70 39.74 -0.05
C PHE A 607 3.24 39.34 -0.36
N SER A 608 3.04 38.34 -1.20
CA SER A 608 1.77 37.62 -1.34
C SER A 608 2.00 36.12 -1.60
N TYR A 609 1.04 35.30 -1.17
CA TYR A 609 0.94 33.87 -1.53
C TYR A 609 0.31 33.64 -2.92
N ASP A 610 -0.23 34.71 -3.49
CA ASP A 610 -0.78 34.79 -4.85
C ASP A 610 -0.31 36.14 -5.42
N THR A 611 0.76 36.10 -6.21
CA THR A 611 1.43 37.26 -6.78
C THR A 611 1.70 37.05 -8.26
N SER A 612 1.73 38.15 -9.00
CA SER A 612 2.08 38.14 -10.43
C SER A 612 2.86 39.39 -10.80
N SER A 613 3.71 39.26 -11.84
CA SER A 613 4.45 40.38 -12.44
C SER A 613 3.57 41.30 -13.29
N CYS A 614 2.41 40.82 -13.76
CA CYS A 614 1.49 41.55 -14.62
C CYS A 614 1.22 42.99 -14.12
N SER A 615 1.65 43.97 -14.92
CA SER A 615 1.52 45.42 -14.61
C SER A 615 2.18 45.87 -13.29
N ARG A 616 3.22 45.17 -12.83
CA ARG A 616 3.95 45.46 -11.56
C ARG A 616 5.44 45.79 -11.75
N THR A 617 5.90 45.81 -12.99
CA THR A 617 7.28 45.97 -13.45
C THR A 617 7.38 47.09 -14.49
N CYS A 618 8.50 47.81 -14.56
CA CYS A 618 8.64 48.88 -15.54
C CYS A 618 8.68 48.40 -17.00
N LEU A 619 9.08 47.14 -17.26
CA LEU A 619 9.14 46.55 -18.60
C LEU A 619 7.74 46.18 -19.15
N SER A 620 6.78 45.79 -18.30
CA SER A 620 5.39 45.49 -18.70
C SER A 620 4.66 46.70 -19.29
N LEU A 621 5.09 47.92 -18.95
CA LEU A 621 4.62 49.17 -19.57
C LEU A 621 5.10 49.32 -21.01
N SER A 622 6.29 48.79 -21.33
CA SER A 622 6.85 48.74 -22.67
C SER A 622 6.03 47.80 -23.55
N ASN A 623 5.92 46.52 -23.15
CA ASN A 623 5.08 45.52 -23.79
C ASN A 623 4.52 44.52 -22.76
N VAL A 624 3.20 44.50 -22.61
CA VAL A 624 2.50 43.62 -21.65
C VAL A 624 2.68 42.13 -22.00
N GLN A 625 2.80 41.79 -23.29
CA GLN A 625 2.90 40.39 -23.73
C GLN A 625 4.26 39.73 -23.41
N LEU A 626 5.28 40.52 -23.05
CA LEU A 626 6.59 39.99 -22.64
C LEU A 626 6.69 39.67 -21.14
N GLU A 627 5.75 40.15 -20.32
CA GLU A 627 5.77 39.98 -18.85
C GLU A 627 4.41 39.58 -18.25
N CYS A 628 3.44 39.13 -19.05
CA CYS A 628 2.21 38.53 -18.52
C CYS A 628 2.08 37.09 -18.96
N TYR A 629 2.03 36.17 -17.99
CA TYR A 629 1.67 34.77 -18.20
C TYR A 629 0.69 34.29 -17.12
N PRO A 630 -0.44 33.64 -17.50
CA PRO A 630 -1.40 33.12 -16.54
C PRO A 630 -0.93 31.78 -15.96
N ASN A 631 -0.29 31.82 -14.79
CA ASN A 631 0.11 30.61 -14.06
C ASN A 631 -1.13 29.80 -13.61
N ASP A 632 -1.06 28.47 -13.67
CA ASP A 632 -2.13 27.58 -13.22
C ASP A 632 -2.09 27.30 -11.71
N ILE A 633 -0.88 27.23 -11.15
CA ILE A 633 -0.63 27.18 -9.70
C ILE A 633 -0.22 28.59 -9.23
N PRO A 634 -0.90 29.18 -8.23
CA PRO A 634 -0.51 30.46 -7.63
C PRO A 634 0.97 30.49 -7.22
N ILE A 635 1.65 31.59 -7.58
CA ILE A 635 3.06 31.81 -7.26
C ILE A 635 3.16 32.78 -6.08
N GLU A 636 4.06 32.50 -5.15
CA GLU A 636 4.33 33.34 -3.99
C GLU A 636 5.62 34.18 -4.15
N GLY A 637 5.71 35.28 -3.40
CA GLY A 637 6.89 36.12 -3.33
C GLY A 637 6.58 37.61 -3.16
N CYS A 638 7.63 38.43 -3.24
CA CYS A 638 7.52 39.88 -3.19
C CYS A 638 7.33 40.46 -4.60
N ASN A 639 6.43 41.44 -4.75
CA ASN A 639 6.30 42.32 -5.91
C ASN A 639 5.80 43.70 -5.47
N CYS A 640 5.84 44.70 -6.35
CA CYS A 640 5.33 46.03 -6.04
C CYS A 640 3.81 46.06 -5.75
N PRO A 641 3.34 47.00 -4.92
CA PRO A 641 1.90 47.24 -4.75
C PRO A 641 1.27 47.83 -6.02
N LEU A 642 -0.04 47.66 -6.18
CA LEU A 642 -0.78 48.15 -7.35
C LEU A 642 -0.57 49.66 -7.57
N GLY A 643 -0.33 50.05 -8.82
CA GLY A 643 -0.03 51.43 -9.22
C GLY A 643 1.46 51.80 -9.19
N TYR A 644 2.32 50.94 -8.63
CA TYR A 644 3.77 51.07 -8.63
C TYR A 644 4.43 49.94 -9.41
N TYR A 645 5.61 50.24 -9.97
CA TYR A 645 6.31 49.40 -10.93
C TYR A 645 7.75 49.20 -10.48
N LEU A 646 8.27 47.98 -10.55
CA LEU A 646 9.65 47.67 -10.19
C LEU A 646 10.62 48.28 -11.22
N ASP A 647 11.55 49.11 -10.75
CA ASP A 647 12.61 49.70 -11.57
C ASP A 647 13.86 48.81 -11.69
N ASN A 648 14.84 49.25 -12.48
CA ASN A 648 16.11 48.55 -12.68
C ASN A 648 17.06 48.55 -11.45
N LYS A 649 16.60 49.05 -10.29
CA LYS A 649 17.30 49.05 -9.00
C LYS A 649 16.49 48.30 -7.94
N GLU A 650 15.50 47.53 -8.36
CA GLU A 650 14.52 46.79 -7.53
C GLU A 650 13.67 47.67 -6.59
N ASN A 651 13.41 48.93 -6.93
CA ASN A 651 12.52 49.83 -6.18
C ASN A 651 11.17 50.01 -6.86
N CYS A 652 10.11 50.12 -6.07
CA CYS A 652 8.77 50.38 -6.58
C CYS A 652 8.55 51.87 -6.87
N VAL A 653 8.51 52.25 -8.16
CA VAL A 653 8.38 53.64 -8.65
C VAL A 653 7.06 53.88 -9.38
N PRO A 654 6.55 55.13 -9.44
CA PRO A 654 5.41 55.46 -10.29
C PRO A 654 5.79 55.44 -11.78
N LYS A 655 4.83 55.11 -12.65
CA LYS A 655 4.96 54.95 -14.12
C LYS A 655 5.82 56.02 -14.82
N SER A 656 5.72 57.29 -14.43
CA SER A 656 6.48 58.40 -15.05
C SER A 656 7.99 58.37 -14.77
N ARG A 657 8.46 57.49 -13.87
CA ARG A 657 9.88 57.31 -13.52
C ARG A 657 10.47 55.99 -14.05
N CYS A 658 9.69 55.18 -14.77
CA CYS A 658 10.17 53.92 -15.33
C CYS A 658 11.18 54.13 -16.45
N PRO A 659 12.37 53.49 -16.39
CA PRO A 659 13.32 53.47 -17.50
C PRO A 659 12.78 52.63 -18.67
N CYS A 660 13.44 52.74 -19.82
CA CYS A 660 13.18 51.94 -21.00
C CYS A 660 14.37 51.02 -21.28
N TYR A 661 14.08 49.79 -21.72
CA TYR A 661 15.08 48.76 -21.99
C TYR A 661 15.28 48.66 -23.51
N LEU A 662 16.51 48.83 -23.98
CA LEU A 662 16.84 48.76 -25.42
C LEU A 662 17.25 47.35 -25.83
N ASP A 663 18.04 46.70 -24.99
CA ASP A 663 18.36 45.28 -24.99
C ASP A 663 18.54 44.83 -23.52
N GLN A 664 19.24 43.71 -23.29
CA GLN A 664 19.44 43.14 -21.95
C GLN A 664 20.47 43.90 -21.10
N THR A 665 21.27 44.81 -21.67
CA THR A 665 22.35 45.52 -20.95
C THR A 665 22.21 47.05 -21.02
N THR A 666 21.48 47.56 -22.02
CA THR A 666 21.34 48.98 -22.35
C THR A 666 20.04 49.55 -21.81
N ILE A 667 20.13 50.22 -20.66
CA ILE A 667 19.00 50.84 -19.96
C ILE A 667 19.02 52.35 -20.21
N ILE A 668 17.93 52.89 -20.76
CA ILE A 668 17.75 54.33 -20.98
C ILE A 668 16.87 54.89 -19.86
N MET A 669 17.34 55.93 -19.16
CA MET A 669 16.56 56.58 -18.10
C MET A 669 15.43 57.43 -18.71
N PRO A 670 14.36 57.77 -17.94
CA PRO A 670 13.22 58.52 -18.46
C PRO A 670 13.62 59.79 -19.22
N ASN A 671 13.10 59.95 -20.44
CA ASN A 671 13.33 61.09 -21.35
C ASN A 671 14.77 61.24 -21.89
N GLN A 672 15.60 60.18 -21.87
CA GLN A 672 16.91 60.17 -22.52
C GLN A 672 16.87 59.53 -23.93
N GLN A 673 17.97 59.72 -24.67
CA GLN A 673 18.24 59.10 -25.98
C GLN A 673 19.62 58.43 -26.00
N THR A 674 19.83 57.46 -26.90
CA THR A 674 21.13 56.81 -27.13
C THR A 674 21.33 56.47 -28.62
N ILE A 675 22.51 55.98 -28.98
CA ILE A 675 22.80 55.39 -30.29
C ILE A 675 23.33 53.98 -30.11
N PHE A 676 22.67 52.99 -30.72
CA PHE A 676 23.02 51.56 -30.65
C PHE A 676 23.10 51.00 -32.07
N ASN A 677 24.11 50.20 -32.44
CA ASN A 677 24.32 49.66 -33.80
C ASN A 677 24.17 50.67 -34.97
N GLY A 678 24.45 51.96 -34.74
CA GLY A 678 24.33 53.04 -35.74
C GLY A 678 22.97 53.78 -35.75
N LEU A 679 22.14 53.61 -34.72
CA LEU A 679 20.70 53.90 -34.74
C LEU A 679 20.30 54.76 -33.54
N THR A 680 19.64 55.90 -33.75
CA THR A 680 19.19 56.75 -32.64
C THR A 680 17.89 56.21 -32.02
N CYS A 681 17.88 56.09 -30.69
CA CYS A 681 16.77 55.54 -29.92
C CYS A 681 16.38 56.42 -28.73
N TYR A 682 15.10 56.48 -28.37
CA TYR A 682 14.51 57.42 -27.40
C TYR A 682 13.69 56.69 -26.33
N CYS A 683 13.67 57.17 -25.08
CA CYS A 683 12.89 56.60 -23.98
C CYS A 683 11.75 57.52 -23.50
N ILE A 684 10.50 57.08 -23.61
CA ILE A 684 9.32 57.82 -23.15
C ILE A 684 8.40 56.91 -22.32
N SER A 685 8.28 57.18 -21.01
CA SER A 685 7.38 56.46 -20.07
C SER A 685 7.45 54.92 -20.16
N GLY A 686 8.65 54.36 -20.35
CA GLY A 686 8.91 52.92 -20.52
C GLY A 686 9.05 52.43 -21.98
N ARG A 687 8.74 53.23 -23.00
CA ARG A 687 8.73 52.81 -24.44
C ARG A 687 9.88 53.38 -25.29
N LEU A 688 10.26 52.62 -26.33
CA LEU A 688 11.54 52.72 -27.06
C LEU A 688 11.43 52.44 -28.58
N ASN A 689 12.43 52.81 -29.41
CA ASN A 689 12.38 52.86 -30.90
C ASN A 689 13.81 52.81 -31.56
N CYS A 690 14.14 51.92 -32.55
CA CYS A 690 15.50 51.66 -33.15
C CYS A 690 15.50 50.99 -34.59
N ILE A 691 16.65 50.60 -35.25
CA ILE A 691 16.70 50.14 -36.70
C ILE A 691 17.78 49.16 -37.43
N GLY A 692 18.97 48.66 -36.97
CA GLY A 692 20.05 48.06 -37.87
C GLY A 692 21.34 47.34 -37.26
N LYS A 693 22.37 46.90 -38.07
CA LYS A 693 23.46 45.88 -37.71
C LYS A 693 24.79 45.73 -38.57
N PRO A 694 25.94 45.16 -38.03
CA PRO A 694 27.14 44.50 -38.70
C PRO A 694 27.82 43.21 -38.01
N GLU A 695 28.99 42.62 -38.45
CA GLU A 695 29.59 41.24 -38.04
C GLU A 695 31.19 40.94 -38.17
N GLU A 696 31.77 39.71 -37.87
CA GLU A 696 33.26 39.34 -37.60
C GLU A 696 33.87 37.87 -37.97
N PHE A 697 35.17 37.46 -37.68
CA PHE A 697 35.94 36.18 -38.13
C PHE A 697 37.16 35.55 -37.25
N GLY A 698 37.75 34.32 -37.51
CA GLY A 698 38.88 33.59 -36.73
C GLY A 698 39.68 32.31 -37.33
N GLU A 699 40.54 31.51 -36.59
CA GLU A 699 41.49 30.37 -37.10
C GLU A 699 41.93 29.11 -36.16
N ILE A 700 42.90 28.19 -36.53
CA ILE A 700 42.98 26.66 -36.26
C ILE A 700 44.36 25.97 -35.79
N CYS A 701 44.46 24.62 -35.44
CA CYS A 701 45.70 23.77 -35.14
C CYS A 701 45.71 22.24 -35.63
N GLU A 702 46.60 21.34 -35.11
CA GLU A 702 47.04 19.99 -35.66
C GLU A 702 46.38 18.65 -35.12
N ALA A 703 46.95 17.45 -35.41
CA ALA A 703 46.31 16.09 -35.48
C ALA A 703 47.10 14.92 -34.78
N PRO A 704 46.73 13.60 -34.78
CA PRO A 704 45.66 12.89 -35.51
C PRO A 704 44.28 13.00 -34.86
N LYS A 705 44.21 13.13 -33.54
CA LYS A 705 43.04 13.75 -32.92
C LYS A 705 43.11 15.23 -33.29
N VAL A 706 42.24 15.69 -34.18
CA VAL A 706 42.31 17.06 -34.72
C VAL A 706 41.90 18.09 -33.68
N MET A 707 42.67 19.18 -33.56
CA MET A 707 42.34 20.30 -32.69
C MET A 707 41.16 21.09 -33.26
N LYS A 708 40.00 21.01 -32.61
CA LYS A 708 38.92 21.97 -32.84
C LYS A 708 39.13 23.19 -31.92
N THR A 709 39.51 24.32 -32.52
CA THR A 709 39.62 25.63 -31.85
C THR A 709 38.27 26.36 -31.85
N CYS A 710 38.11 27.33 -30.96
CA CYS A 710 36.85 28.03 -30.72
C CYS A 710 36.62 29.27 -31.61
N GLY A 711 37.10 29.23 -32.86
CA GLY A 711 37.12 30.40 -33.76
C GLY A 711 36.86 30.12 -35.23
N SER A 712 36.51 28.89 -35.64
CA SER A 712 36.17 28.58 -37.04
C SER A 712 34.67 28.52 -37.27
N LEU A 713 34.20 29.18 -38.34
CA LEU A 713 32.79 29.17 -38.79
C LEU A 713 32.24 27.78 -39.12
N THR A 714 33.10 26.78 -39.33
CA THR A 714 32.68 25.40 -39.62
C THR A 714 32.43 24.56 -38.36
N ASP A 715 32.87 24.99 -37.16
CA ASP A 715 32.91 24.13 -35.99
C ASP A 715 32.68 24.88 -34.66
N LYS A 716 31.40 25.25 -34.44
CA LYS A 716 30.87 26.09 -33.36
C LYS A 716 31.24 25.69 -31.92
N TYR A 717 31.73 24.47 -31.69
CA TYR A 717 31.66 23.79 -30.39
C TYR A 717 32.96 23.15 -29.86
N GLY A 718 34.05 23.14 -30.64
CA GLY A 718 35.32 22.62 -30.16
C GLY A 718 35.31 21.11 -29.85
N ALA A 719 36.12 20.70 -28.89
CA ALA A 719 36.16 19.33 -28.36
C ALA A 719 35.05 19.02 -27.33
N ALA A 720 34.29 20.03 -26.90
CA ALA A 720 33.18 19.83 -25.97
C ALA A 720 32.03 18.99 -26.57
N CYS A 721 31.98 18.86 -27.90
CA CYS A 721 31.10 17.93 -28.63
C CYS A 721 31.90 17.00 -29.55
N ALA A 722 32.88 16.29 -28.98
CA ALA A 722 33.51 15.15 -29.64
C ALA A 722 32.47 14.04 -29.92
N PRO A 723 32.49 13.39 -31.10
CA PRO A 723 31.63 12.24 -31.37
C PRO A 723 32.01 11.05 -30.49
N THR A 724 31.05 10.51 -29.73
CA THR A 724 31.19 9.30 -28.91
C THR A 724 30.17 8.25 -29.34
N CYS A 725 30.42 6.98 -29.04
CA CYS A 725 29.46 5.90 -29.30
C CYS A 725 28.13 6.14 -28.57
N GLN A 726 28.18 6.68 -27.36
CA GLN A 726 27.00 7.09 -26.60
C GLN A 726 26.22 8.22 -27.30
N ILE A 727 26.88 9.24 -27.84
CA ILE A 727 26.21 10.32 -28.60
C ILE A 727 25.58 9.79 -29.89
N LEU A 728 26.26 8.86 -30.58
CA LEU A 728 25.78 8.23 -31.81
C LEU A 728 24.52 7.38 -31.56
N ALA A 729 24.61 6.41 -30.64
CA ALA A 729 23.53 5.48 -30.32
C ALA A 729 22.26 6.18 -29.81
N THR A 730 22.40 7.36 -29.20
CA THR A 730 21.30 8.10 -28.58
C THR A 730 20.72 9.19 -29.47
N GLY A 731 21.40 9.58 -30.55
CA GLY A 731 21.02 10.69 -31.42
C GLY A 731 21.08 12.07 -30.74
N ILE A 732 21.72 12.18 -29.58
CA ILE A 732 21.69 13.38 -28.75
C ILE A 732 22.50 14.51 -29.39
N GLN A 733 21.85 15.63 -29.69
CA GLN A 733 22.57 16.86 -30.03
C GLN A 733 23.30 17.36 -28.78
N CYS A 734 24.63 17.31 -28.82
CA CYS A 734 25.48 17.88 -27.78
C CYS A 734 25.36 19.41 -27.75
N ILE A 735 25.18 19.97 -26.55
CA ILE A 735 25.17 21.43 -26.30
C ILE A 735 26.25 21.74 -25.27
N PRO A 736 27.33 22.43 -25.66
CA PRO A 736 28.36 22.83 -24.72
C PRO A 736 28.12 24.28 -24.28
N THR A 737 28.36 24.54 -23.00
CA THR A 737 28.08 25.82 -22.32
C THR A 737 29.08 26.93 -22.71
N LYS A 738 30.21 26.51 -23.26
CA LYS A 738 31.32 27.25 -23.85
C LYS A 738 31.94 26.31 -24.88
N CYS A 739 32.55 26.82 -25.94
CA CYS A 739 33.45 25.96 -26.73
C CYS A 739 34.69 25.65 -25.88
N GLU A 740 35.13 24.38 -25.85
CA GLU A 740 36.42 23.99 -25.28
C GLU A 740 37.37 23.61 -26.41
N ALA A 741 38.51 24.29 -26.52
CA ALA A 741 39.54 23.94 -27.50
C ALA A 741 40.22 22.62 -27.11
N GLY A 742 40.29 21.66 -28.03
CA GLY A 742 40.90 20.36 -27.76
C GLY A 742 40.88 19.40 -28.94
N CYS A 743 41.50 18.23 -28.73
CA CYS A 743 41.74 17.23 -29.76
C CYS A 743 40.63 16.15 -29.74
N VAL A 744 39.90 15.98 -30.85
CA VAL A 744 38.77 15.02 -30.98
C VAL A 744 39.12 13.81 -31.85
N CYS A 745 38.41 12.68 -31.72
CA CYS A 745 38.52 11.59 -32.69
C CYS A 745 38.27 12.09 -34.13
N PRO A 746 39.01 11.59 -35.15
CA PRO A 746 38.87 12.03 -36.53
C PRO A 746 37.48 11.71 -37.11
N ALA A 747 37.05 12.50 -38.09
CA ALA A 747 35.71 12.39 -38.69
C ALA A 747 35.45 10.98 -39.23
N GLY A 748 34.29 10.41 -38.89
CA GLY A 748 33.95 9.01 -39.18
C GLY A 748 34.33 8.01 -38.08
N THR A 749 34.94 8.46 -36.97
CA THR A 749 35.19 7.63 -35.78
C THR A 749 34.63 8.26 -34.51
N TYR A 750 34.34 7.41 -33.53
CA TYR A 750 33.62 7.74 -32.30
C TYR A 750 34.39 7.23 -31.09
N GLU A 751 34.47 8.00 -30.01
CA GLU A 751 35.08 7.54 -28.75
C GLU A 751 34.14 6.53 -28.05
N ASP A 752 34.59 5.29 -27.86
CA ASP A 752 33.85 4.22 -27.17
C ASP A 752 33.99 4.33 -25.63
N LEU A 753 33.22 3.54 -24.89
CA LEU A 753 33.23 3.49 -23.41
C LEU A 753 34.63 3.16 -22.82
N GLU A 754 35.48 2.45 -23.57
CA GLU A 754 36.89 2.17 -23.20
C GLU A 754 37.88 3.31 -23.57
N GLY A 755 37.42 4.42 -24.16
CA GLY A 755 38.24 5.60 -24.50
C GLY A 755 39.03 5.50 -25.81
N SER A 756 38.68 4.54 -26.67
CA SER A 756 39.30 4.33 -27.99
C SER A 756 38.42 4.89 -29.12
N CYS A 757 39.01 5.35 -30.23
CA CYS A 757 38.24 5.79 -31.40
C CYS A 757 37.88 4.58 -32.28
N VAL A 758 36.59 4.22 -32.35
CA VAL A 758 36.03 3.09 -33.12
C VAL A 758 35.10 3.56 -34.24
N VAL A 759 34.56 2.64 -35.04
CA VAL A 759 33.54 2.90 -36.06
C VAL A 759 32.13 2.55 -35.56
N GLU A 760 31.11 3.13 -36.21
CA GLU A 760 29.68 3.01 -35.83
C GLU A 760 29.18 1.59 -35.54
N THR A 761 29.60 0.60 -36.36
CA THR A 761 29.19 -0.81 -36.19
C THR A 761 29.73 -1.47 -34.92
N ASP A 762 30.83 -0.95 -34.39
CA ASP A 762 31.66 -1.61 -33.38
C ASP A 762 31.42 -1.02 -31.98
N CYS A 763 30.62 0.05 -31.88
CA CYS A 763 30.24 0.71 -30.64
C CYS A 763 29.63 -0.26 -29.61
N SER A 764 30.14 -0.22 -28.39
CA SER A 764 29.74 -1.08 -27.28
C SER A 764 28.44 -0.59 -26.62
N CYS A 765 27.67 -1.52 -26.04
CA CYS A 765 26.47 -1.24 -25.24
C CYS A 765 26.75 -1.48 -23.74
N GLU A 766 25.97 -0.86 -22.85
CA GLU A 766 26.04 -1.11 -21.40
C GLU A 766 24.68 -1.59 -20.88
N TYR A 767 24.69 -2.47 -19.87
CA TYR A 767 23.51 -2.85 -19.07
C TYR A 767 23.94 -3.24 -17.66
N GLY A 768 23.30 -2.69 -16.62
CA GLY A 768 23.55 -3.06 -15.22
C GLY A 768 24.99 -2.82 -14.70
N GLY A 769 25.78 -1.98 -15.37
CA GLY A 769 27.21 -1.76 -15.10
C GLY A 769 28.18 -2.70 -15.82
N ILE A 770 27.71 -3.49 -16.79
CA ILE A 770 28.51 -4.40 -17.61
C ILE A 770 28.50 -3.92 -19.07
N VAL A 771 29.68 -3.85 -19.69
CA VAL A 771 29.86 -3.49 -21.10
C VAL A 771 29.79 -4.74 -21.99
N TYR A 772 28.98 -4.66 -23.03
CA TYR A 772 28.74 -5.69 -24.04
C TYR A 772 29.22 -5.20 -25.41
N LYS A 773 29.94 -6.05 -26.15
CA LYS A 773 30.41 -5.72 -27.51
C LYS A 773 29.32 -6.00 -28.54
N SER A 774 29.35 -5.27 -29.66
CA SER A 774 28.41 -5.41 -30.76
C SER A 774 28.25 -6.88 -31.18
N GLY A 775 27.01 -7.35 -31.29
CA GLY A 775 26.64 -8.75 -31.54
C GLY A 775 26.43 -9.62 -30.29
N GLN A 776 26.74 -9.17 -29.07
CA GLN A 776 26.45 -9.93 -27.84
C GLN A 776 24.97 -9.83 -27.42
N ILE A 777 24.47 -10.86 -26.74
CA ILE A 777 23.07 -11.01 -26.32
C ILE A 777 22.98 -11.01 -24.78
N MET A 778 21.99 -10.28 -24.26
CA MET A 778 21.58 -10.27 -22.85
C MET A 778 20.15 -10.83 -22.72
N HIS A 779 19.88 -11.62 -21.69
CA HIS A 779 18.60 -12.26 -21.44
C HIS A 779 18.03 -11.90 -20.06
N SER A 780 16.73 -11.58 -19.98
CA SER A 780 15.96 -11.46 -18.74
C SER A 780 14.73 -12.38 -18.75
N GLU A 781 13.93 -12.42 -17.67
CA GLU A 781 12.64 -13.17 -17.67
C GLU A 781 11.67 -12.69 -18.78
N CYS A 782 11.82 -11.45 -19.26
CA CYS A 782 10.79 -10.76 -20.06
C CYS A 782 11.25 -10.23 -21.42
N GLN A 783 12.55 -10.17 -21.70
CA GLN A 783 13.07 -9.81 -23.02
C GLN A 783 14.46 -10.38 -23.27
N SER A 784 14.80 -10.62 -24.53
CA SER A 784 16.17 -10.86 -24.97
C SER A 784 16.61 -9.70 -25.83
N CYS A 785 17.79 -9.15 -25.56
CA CYS A 785 18.31 -7.95 -26.21
C CYS A 785 19.68 -8.22 -26.84
N THR A 786 19.86 -7.82 -28.09
CA THR A 786 21.15 -7.91 -28.79
C THR A 786 21.76 -6.51 -28.90
N CYS A 787 23.04 -6.37 -28.55
CA CYS A 787 23.79 -5.13 -28.73
C CYS A 787 24.13 -4.94 -30.22
N SER A 788 23.83 -3.76 -30.77
CA SER A 788 24.16 -3.41 -32.15
C SER A 788 24.37 -1.91 -32.28
N GLY A 789 25.59 -1.48 -32.64
CA GLY A 789 25.94 -0.06 -32.82
C GLY A 789 25.68 0.82 -31.59
N GLY A 790 25.97 0.30 -30.38
CA GLY A 790 25.70 0.96 -29.10
C GLY A 790 24.23 0.99 -28.65
N GLN A 791 23.29 0.44 -29.43
CA GLN A 791 21.87 0.31 -29.06
C GLN A 791 21.50 -1.13 -28.68
N TRP A 792 20.51 -1.28 -27.80
CA TRP A 792 19.89 -2.57 -27.50
C TRP A 792 18.67 -2.85 -28.39
N GLN A 793 18.74 -3.90 -29.21
CA GLN A 793 17.61 -4.41 -29.98
C GLN A 793 16.91 -5.52 -29.18
N CYS A 794 15.80 -5.19 -28.51
CA CYS A 794 15.09 -6.09 -27.59
C CYS A 794 13.82 -6.72 -28.18
N GLU A 795 13.73 -8.06 -28.16
CA GLU A 795 12.49 -8.80 -28.39
C GLU A 795 11.74 -9.00 -27.07
N LYS A 796 10.51 -8.46 -26.96
CA LYS A 796 9.66 -8.57 -25.76
C LYS A 796 8.87 -9.87 -25.73
N ASN A 797 8.88 -10.56 -24.60
CA ASN A 797 8.06 -11.75 -24.35
C ASN A 797 6.60 -11.34 -24.03
N PRO A 798 5.60 -11.73 -24.84
CA PRO A 798 4.19 -11.36 -24.59
C PRO A 798 3.55 -12.09 -23.40
N LEU A 799 4.25 -13.05 -22.76
CA LEU A 799 3.76 -13.86 -21.64
C LEU A 799 4.43 -13.50 -20.30
N CYS A 800 4.87 -12.24 -20.16
CA CYS A 800 5.32 -11.68 -18.89
C CYS A 800 4.28 -11.77 -17.76
N ALA A 801 4.76 -11.81 -16.52
CA ALA A 801 3.94 -11.98 -15.33
C ALA A 801 4.49 -11.16 -14.16
N SER A 802 3.77 -10.13 -13.73
CA SER A 802 4.18 -9.31 -12.58
C SER A 802 3.89 -10.02 -11.26
N THR A 803 4.57 -9.59 -10.19
CA THR A 803 4.51 -10.17 -8.85
C THR A 803 4.21 -9.09 -7.80
N CYS A 804 2.99 -9.10 -7.26
CA CYS A 804 2.67 -8.40 -6.03
C CYS A 804 3.39 -9.10 -4.85
N VAL A 805 3.97 -8.33 -3.93
CA VAL A 805 4.75 -8.86 -2.81
C VAL A 805 4.26 -8.26 -1.50
N LEU A 806 3.84 -9.10 -0.55
CA LEU A 806 3.67 -8.73 0.84
C LEU A 806 4.85 -9.28 1.63
N TYR A 807 5.51 -8.43 2.40
CA TYR A 807 6.70 -8.80 3.16
C TYR A 807 6.77 -8.04 4.49
N GLY A 808 7.65 -8.49 5.40
CA GLY A 808 7.78 -7.89 6.73
C GLY A 808 6.48 -7.85 7.53
N GLU A 809 6.36 -6.98 8.53
CA GLU A 809 5.13 -6.89 9.33
C GLU A 809 3.98 -6.25 8.56
N SER A 810 4.26 -5.21 7.78
CA SER A 810 3.23 -4.35 7.16
C SER A 810 3.47 -3.97 5.69
N HIS A 811 4.56 -4.38 5.03
CA HIS A 811 4.92 -3.83 3.71
C HIS A 811 4.23 -4.55 2.54
N ILE A 812 3.76 -3.77 1.56
CA ILE A 812 3.20 -4.24 0.30
C ILE A 812 3.93 -3.57 -0.88
N LYS A 813 4.23 -4.36 -1.91
CA LYS A 813 4.58 -3.92 -3.27
C LYS A 813 3.50 -4.37 -4.24
N THR A 814 2.92 -3.44 -5.02
CA THR A 814 1.91 -3.70 -6.04
C THR A 814 2.50 -4.42 -7.27
N PHE A 815 1.63 -4.81 -8.22
CA PHE A 815 2.07 -5.32 -9.51
C PHE A 815 2.85 -4.29 -10.34
N ASP A 816 2.48 -3.00 -10.26
CA ASP A 816 3.10 -1.93 -11.07
C ASP A 816 4.23 -1.19 -10.33
N GLY A 817 4.54 -1.64 -9.11
CA GLY A 817 5.79 -1.38 -8.40
C GLY A 817 5.70 -0.43 -7.21
N HIS A 818 4.54 0.18 -6.96
CA HIS A 818 4.27 1.04 -5.80
C HIS A 818 4.55 0.28 -4.49
N GLN A 819 5.26 0.91 -3.55
CA GLN A 819 5.57 0.33 -2.23
C GLN A 819 4.95 1.17 -1.11
N PHE A 820 4.20 0.54 -0.21
CA PHE A 820 3.47 1.22 0.86
C PHE A 820 3.31 0.33 2.11
N MET A 821 2.87 0.93 3.22
CA MET A 821 2.73 0.26 4.52
C MET A 821 1.26 0.01 4.88
N PHE A 822 0.96 -1.18 5.41
CA PHE A 822 -0.39 -1.70 5.65
C PHE A 822 -0.51 -2.30 7.06
N GLU A 823 -1.23 -1.60 7.95
CA GLU A 823 -1.47 -2.02 9.34
C GLU A 823 -2.97 -2.13 9.62
N GLY A 824 -3.60 -3.11 8.96
CA GLY A 824 -5.02 -3.42 9.11
C GLY A 824 -5.29 -4.67 9.97
N ASN A 825 -6.14 -4.53 10.98
CA ASN A 825 -6.58 -5.62 11.87
C ASN A 825 -7.89 -6.30 11.39
N CYS A 826 -7.97 -6.63 10.10
CA CYS A 826 -9.15 -7.21 9.44
C CYS A 826 -8.74 -8.12 8.26
N GLU A 827 -9.71 -8.77 7.61
CA GLU A 827 -9.57 -9.35 6.28
C GLU A 827 -9.54 -8.23 5.20
N TYR A 828 -8.54 -8.22 4.32
CA TYR A 828 -8.39 -7.25 3.22
C TYR A 828 -8.24 -7.93 1.85
N THR A 829 -8.86 -7.37 0.82
CA THR A 829 -8.74 -7.87 -0.57
C THR A 829 -7.39 -7.47 -1.17
N LEU A 830 -6.52 -8.45 -1.41
CA LEU A 830 -5.24 -8.22 -2.08
C LEU A 830 -5.41 -8.05 -3.58
N VAL A 831 -6.11 -9.00 -4.20
CA VAL A 831 -6.36 -8.98 -5.65
C VAL A 831 -7.62 -9.78 -5.99
N THR A 832 -8.42 -9.24 -6.91
CA THR A 832 -9.58 -9.90 -7.52
C THR A 832 -9.80 -9.39 -8.94
N ASP A 833 -10.58 -10.12 -9.73
CA ASP A 833 -11.17 -9.68 -11.01
C ASP A 833 -12.59 -9.08 -10.85
N GLY A 834 -13.22 -9.22 -9.68
CA GLY A 834 -14.58 -8.72 -9.36
C GLY A 834 -14.66 -7.21 -9.12
N CYS A 835 -14.10 -6.42 -10.02
CA CYS A 835 -13.81 -5.00 -9.79
C CYS A 835 -14.98 -4.04 -10.02
N GLY A 836 -16.20 -4.52 -10.31
CA GLY A 836 -17.37 -3.67 -10.54
C GLY A 836 -18.67 -4.27 -10.01
N VAL A 837 -19.63 -3.42 -9.67
CA VAL A 837 -20.98 -3.86 -9.21
C VAL A 837 -21.71 -4.70 -10.28
N ASN A 838 -21.49 -4.40 -11.56
CA ASN A 838 -22.12 -5.13 -12.67
C ASN A 838 -21.28 -6.32 -13.19
N SER A 839 -20.05 -6.54 -12.72
CA SER A 839 -19.29 -7.75 -13.06
C SER A 839 -19.80 -8.92 -12.23
N SER A 840 -20.49 -9.85 -12.90
CA SER A 840 -20.96 -11.10 -12.30
C SER A 840 -19.81 -11.89 -11.69
N LEU A 841 -19.87 -12.12 -10.36
CA LEU A 841 -19.08 -13.07 -9.57
C LEU A 841 -17.62 -13.27 -10.03
N SER A 842 -16.68 -12.60 -9.34
CA SER A 842 -15.23 -12.78 -9.49
C SER A 842 -14.81 -14.25 -9.69
N SER A 843 -14.06 -14.55 -10.74
CA SER A 843 -13.48 -15.88 -10.93
C SER A 843 -12.40 -16.17 -9.89
N PHE A 844 -11.75 -15.13 -9.34
CA PHE A 844 -10.88 -15.26 -8.18
C PHE A 844 -10.92 -14.06 -7.22
N LYS A 845 -10.74 -14.34 -5.93
CA LYS A 845 -10.40 -13.34 -4.91
C LYS A 845 -9.31 -13.88 -3.99
N ILE A 846 -8.24 -13.11 -3.76
CA ILE A 846 -7.22 -13.39 -2.74
C ILE A 846 -7.35 -12.37 -1.62
N VAL A 847 -7.45 -12.87 -0.39
CA VAL A 847 -7.63 -12.09 0.84
C VAL A 847 -6.48 -12.39 1.80
N THR A 848 -5.97 -11.36 2.48
CA THR A 848 -5.06 -11.49 3.63
C THR A 848 -5.78 -11.18 4.93
N GLU A 849 -5.32 -11.79 6.01
CA GLU A 849 -5.72 -11.51 7.39
C GLU A 849 -4.45 -11.55 8.25
N ASN A 850 -4.19 -10.48 9.02
CA ASN A 850 -3.04 -10.41 9.93
C ASN A 850 -3.28 -11.28 11.16
N VAL A 851 -2.29 -12.08 11.56
CA VAL A 851 -2.45 -13.14 12.57
C VAL A 851 -1.55 -12.90 13.78
N ILE A 852 -2.18 -12.78 14.94
CA ILE A 852 -1.54 -12.41 16.20
C ILE A 852 -1.12 -13.64 17.01
N CYS A 853 0.04 -13.59 17.66
CA CYS A 853 0.45 -14.57 18.67
C CYS A 853 0.72 -13.93 20.02
N GLY A 854 0.30 -14.63 21.08
CA GLY A 854 0.51 -14.22 22.46
C GLY A 854 -0.33 -13.03 22.91
N ASN A 855 -0.11 -12.64 24.17
CA ASN A 855 -0.97 -11.68 24.87
C ASN A 855 -0.63 -10.21 24.56
N THR A 856 0.49 -9.94 23.89
CA THR A 856 0.99 -8.60 23.56
C THR A 856 0.26 -7.93 22.39
N GLY A 857 -0.48 -8.70 21.57
CA GLY A 857 -1.20 -8.18 20.41
C GLY A 857 -0.37 -8.03 19.13
N LEU A 858 0.87 -8.53 19.12
CA LEU A 858 1.77 -8.48 17.96
C LEU A 858 1.30 -9.42 16.83
N THR A 859 1.39 -8.94 15.59
CA THR A 859 1.23 -9.79 14.40
C THR A 859 2.51 -10.57 14.17
N CYS A 860 2.41 -11.84 13.80
CA CYS A 860 3.57 -12.73 13.65
C CYS A 860 3.29 -13.91 12.69
N SER A 861 2.30 -13.74 11.81
CA SER A 861 2.06 -14.56 10.60
C SER A 861 0.93 -13.90 9.80
N ARG A 862 0.70 -14.30 8.55
CA ARG A 862 -0.45 -13.88 7.74
C ARG A 862 -1.26 -15.10 7.28
N THR A 863 -2.59 -15.02 7.30
CA THR A 863 -3.45 -16.05 6.68
C THR A 863 -3.82 -15.60 5.28
N ILE A 864 -3.50 -16.41 4.27
CA ILE A 864 -3.91 -16.19 2.88
C ILE A 864 -5.07 -17.11 2.52
N ILE A 865 -6.15 -16.49 2.03
CA ILE A 865 -7.39 -17.17 1.62
C ILE A 865 -7.62 -16.88 0.14
N ALA A 866 -7.63 -17.94 -0.68
CA ALA A 866 -7.98 -17.85 -2.10
C ALA A 866 -9.38 -18.41 -2.32
N TYR A 867 -10.22 -17.67 -3.04
CA TYR A 867 -11.57 -18.07 -3.44
C TYR A 867 -11.60 -18.26 -4.96
N ILE A 868 -11.64 -19.50 -5.46
CA ILE A 868 -11.64 -19.83 -6.89
C ILE A 868 -12.60 -21.00 -7.13
N GLY A 869 -13.89 -20.70 -7.21
CA GLY A 869 -14.99 -21.69 -7.18
C GLY A 869 -15.18 -22.39 -5.83
N VAL A 870 -14.09 -22.64 -5.09
CA VAL A 870 -14.02 -23.19 -3.74
C VAL A 870 -13.10 -22.30 -2.90
N ARG A 871 -13.34 -22.23 -1.58
CA ARG A 871 -12.46 -21.53 -0.62
C ARG A 871 -11.25 -22.41 -0.28
N ILE A 872 -10.06 -22.00 -0.73
CA ILE A 872 -8.77 -22.60 -0.40
C ILE A 872 -8.10 -21.72 0.65
N THR A 873 -8.20 -22.10 1.93
CA THR A 873 -7.40 -21.49 3.00
C THR A 873 -6.02 -22.15 3.01
N ALA A 874 -4.97 -21.38 2.76
CA ALA A 874 -3.59 -21.88 2.77
C ALA A 874 -3.10 -22.05 4.23
N GLN A 875 -3.60 -23.07 4.95
CA GLN A 875 -3.22 -23.28 6.36
C GLN A 875 -2.71 -24.68 6.69
N LYS A 876 -3.06 -25.74 5.94
CA LYS A 876 -2.57 -27.11 6.26
C LYS A 876 -2.54 -28.15 5.14
N TYR A 877 -2.27 -27.76 3.89
CA TYR A 877 -1.86 -28.73 2.86
C TYR A 877 -0.42 -29.21 3.07
N ALA A 878 -0.25 -30.09 4.05
CA ALA A 878 0.95 -30.88 4.25
C ALA A 878 0.59 -32.36 4.00
N ASN A 879 0.86 -32.85 2.78
CA ASN A 879 1.01 -34.27 2.43
C ASN A 879 1.37 -34.42 0.93
N SER A 880 2.52 -33.88 0.54
CA SER A 880 3.14 -34.10 -0.77
C SER A 880 4.67 -34.12 -0.58
N PRO A 881 5.30 -35.29 -0.37
CA PRO A 881 6.72 -35.38 -0.10
C PRO A 881 7.52 -35.00 -1.34
N GLY A 882 8.33 -33.94 -1.27
CA GLY A 882 9.21 -33.51 -2.36
C GLY A 882 9.73 -32.08 -2.24
N ILE A 883 8.89 -31.12 -1.80
CA ILE A 883 9.29 -29.71 -1.62
C ILE A 883 8.77 -29.19 -0.28
N HIS A 884 9.67 -29.07 0.70
CA HIS A 884 9.37 -28.49 2.01
C HIS A 884 10.00 -27.09 2.14
N ASN A 885 9.20 -26.06 1.84
CA ASN A 885 9.01 -24.88 2.72
C ASN A 885 8.05 -23.85 2.09
N THR A 886 7.98 -23.77 0.76
CA THR A 886 7.06 -22.88 0.04
C THR A 886 5.82 -23.63 -0.44
N ASN A 887 4.63 -23.13 -0.10
CA ASN A 887 3.40 -23.56 -0.77
C ASN A 887 3.31 -22.83 -2.11
N ILE A 888 3.47 -23.53 -3.23
CA ILE A 888 3.19 -23.01 -4.58
C ILE A 888 1.76 -23.43 -4.94
N ILE A 889 0.83 -22.48 -5.00
CA ILE A 889 -0.53 -22.73 -5.47
C ILE A 889 -0.66 -22.17 -6.88
N THR A 890 -0.50 -23.03 -7.89
CA THR A 890 -0.68 -22.68 -9.31
C THR A 890 -2.13 -22.89 -9.72
N LEU A 891 -2.77 -21.84 -10.24
CA LEU A 891 -4.22 -21.75 -10.45
C LEU A 891 -4.47 -21.27 -11.88
N SER A 892 -5.42 -21.91 -12.57
CA SER A 892 -5.71 -21.67 -13.99
C SER A 892 -7.14 -21.19 -14.18
N SER A 893 -7.27 -19.98 -14.73
CA SER A 893 -8.51 -19.33 -15.19
C SER A 893 -8.15 -18.57 -16.49
N ASN A 894 -8.76 -17.41 -16.77
CA ASN A 894 -8.24 -16.41 -17.72
C ASN A 894 -6.88 -15.79 -17.29
N TYR A 895 -6.38 -16.22 -16.13
CA TYR A 895 -5.09 -15.89 -15.56
C TYR A 895 -4.36 -17.18 -15.18
N LEU A 896 -3.02 -17.19 -15.29
CA LEU A 896 -2.18 -18.14 -14.57
C LEU A 896 -1.65 -17.44 -13.33
N ILE A 897 -2.14 -17.84 -12.15
CA ILE A 897 -1.76 -17.27 -10.86
C ILE A 897 -0.88 -18.29 -10.14
N SER A 898 0.25 -17.86 -9.60
CA SER A 898 1.03 -18.66 -8.64
C SER A 898 1.24 -17.87 -7.36
N ILE A 899 0.68 -18.36 -6.25
CA ILE A 899 0.94 -17.86 -4.90
C ILE A 899 2.13 -18.63 -4.33
N LEU A 900 3.17 -17.93 -3.88
CA LEU A 900 4.33 -18.46 -3.18
C LEU A 900 4.35 -17.85 -1.77
N TRP A 901 4.24 -18.67 -0.72
CA TRP A 901 4.21 -18.20 0.68
C TRP A 901 5.21 -18.98 1.53
N ASN A 902 5.96 -18.27 2.39
CA ASN A 902 6.97 -18.84 3.29
C ASN A 902 6.40 -19.46 4.57
N LYS A 903 5.06 -19.55 4.69
CA LYS A 903 4.31 -20.01 5.88
C LYS A 903 4.32 -19.06 7.08
N ASP A 904 4.85 -17.85 6.89
CA ASP A 904 4.93 -16.80 7.89
C ASP A 904 4.51 -15.45 7.28
N MET A 905 5.37 -14.42 7.27
CA MET A 905 4.99 -13.08 6.81
C MET A 905 5.11 -12.82 5.30
N ASN A 906 5.97 -13.54 4.56
CA ASN A 906 6.29 -13.20 3.16
C ASN A 906 5.44 -13.98 2.14
N VAL A 907 4.65 -13.25 1.36
CA VAL A 907 3.73 -13.76 0.31
C VAL A 907 4.06 -13.08 -1.02
N PHE A 908 4.27 -13.87 -2.07
CA PHE A 908 4.50 -13.40 -3.43
C PHE A 908 3.39 -13.93 -4.33
N ILE A 909 2.61 -13.04 -4.95
CA ILE A 909 1.49 -13.38 -5.83
C ILE A 909 1.92 -13.01 -7.26
N LYS A 910 2.36 -13.99 -8.06
CA LYS A 910 2.73 -13.79 -9.47
C LYS A 910 1.52 -14.07 -10.36
N ILE A 911 1.12 -13.11 -11.21
CA ILE A 911 -0.02 -13.22 -12.12
C ILE A 911 0.46 -13.04 -13.56
N ARG A 912 0.11 -13.99 -14.43
CA ARG A 912 0.17 -13.85 -15.89
C ARG A 912 -1.24 -13.65 -16.43
N LYS A 913 -1.49 -12.55 -17.14
CA LYS A 913 -2.75 -12.30 -17.86
C LYS A 913 -2.77 -13.14 -19.15
N LEU A 914 -3.87 -13.82 -19.47
CA LEU A 914 -4.08 -14.51 -20.76
C LEU A 914 -4.99 -13.74 -21.73
N GLY A 915 -5.50 -12.57 -21.29
CA GLY A 915 -6.41 -11.72 -22.06
C GLY A 915 -6.37 -10.27 -21.58
N LYS A 916 -7.35 -9.46 -22.01
CA LYS A 916 -7.45 -8.02 -21.69
C LYS A 916 -8.07 -7.70 -20.31
N GLU A 917 -8.19 -8.69 -19.43
CA GLU A 917 -8.92 -8.54 -18.18
C GLU A 917 -8.10 -7.79 -17.11
N THR A 918 -8.81 -6.99 -16.32
CA THR A 918 -8.25 -6.14 -15.26
C THR A 918 -8.38 -6.79 -13.90
N VAL A 919 -7.39 -6.60 -13.03
CA VAL A 919 -7.49 -6.94 -11.61
C VAL A 919 -7.62 -5.66 -10.78
N CYS A 920 -7.86 -5.78 -9.48
CA CYS A 920 -7.89 -4.67 -8.52
C CYS A 920 -7.71 -5.19 -7.08
N GLY A 921 -7.29 -4.33 -6.17
CA GLY A 921 -7.10 -4.62 -4.73
C GLY A 921 -5.87 -3.91 -4.17
N LEU A 922 -5.43 -4.28 -2.96
CA LEU A 922 -4.18 -3.74 -2.37
C LEU A 922 -2.91 -4.03 -3.20
N CYS A 923 -2.96 -4.99 -4.13
CA CYS A 923 -1.89 -5.26 -5.09
C CYS A 923 -1.90 -4.34 -6.33
N GLY A 924 -2.84 -3.37 -6.44
CA GLY A 924 -3.01 -2.55 -7.63
C GLY A 924 -3.86 -3.22 -8.72
N ASN A 925 -3.91 -2.60 -9.91
CA ASN A 925 -4.73 -3.06 -11.04
C ASN A 925 -3.94 -3.74 -12.19
N TYR A 926 -2.60 -3.68 -12.12
CA TYR A 926 -1.64 -4.31 -13.04
C TYR A 926 -1.79 -3.79 -14.49
N ASN A 927 -1.69 -2.47 -14.69
CA ASN A 927 -1.72 -1.81 -16.00
C ASN A 927 -0.34 -1.21 -16.41
N GLY A 928 0.56 -1.00 -15.45
CA GLY A 928 1.88 -0.40 -15.55
C GLY A 928 2.04 1.00 -14.93
N ASN A 929 0.97 1.58 -14.35
CA ASN A 929 0.89 2.97 -13.88
C ASN A 929 0.79 3.05 -12.35
N MET A 930 1.92 3.22 -11.65
CA MET A 930 1.91 3.28 -10.17
C MET A 930 1.14 4.46 -9.56
N LYS A 931 0.63 5.41 -10.37
CA LYS A 931 -0.27 6.49 -9.94
C LYS A 931 -1.68 6.01 -9.62
N ASP A 932 -2.21 5.06 -10.39
CA ASP A 932 -3.58 4.55 -10.22
C ASP A 932 -3.67 3.21 -9.48
N ASP A 933 -2.54 2.69 -9.02
CA ASP A 933 -2.46 1.59 -8.04
C ASP A 933 -3.30 1.85 -6.77
N PHE A 934 -3.47 3.12 -6.36
CA PHE A 934 -4.33 3.53 -5.24
C PHE A 934 -5.81 3.71 -5.65
N GLU A 935 -6.25 3.07 -6.74
CA GLU A 935 -7.66 2.91 -7.11
C GLU A 935 -8.42 2.18 -5.99
N THR A 936 -9.38 2.88 -5.38
CA THR A 936 -10.27 2.34 -4.36
C THR A 936 -11.27 1.35 -4.93
N ARG A 937 -11.89 0.55 -4.04
CA ARG A 937 -13.05 -0.29 -4.37
C ARG A 937 -14.21 0.50 -5.00
N SER A 938 -14.29 1.81 -4.75
CA SER A 938 -15.26 2.75 -5.33
C SER A 938 -14.83 3.39 -6.64
N ARG A 939 -13.78 2.90 -7.32
CA ARG A 939 -13.37 3.32 -8.69
C ARG A 939 -12.91 4.79 -8.81
N TYR A 940 -12.26 5.31 -7.78
CA TYR A 940 -11.46 6.54 -7.86
C TYR A 940 -10.09 6.29 -7.22
N VAL A 941 -9.05 6.99 -7.69
CA VAL A 941 -7.72 6.97 -7.08
C VAL A 941 -7.73 7.82 -5.83
N ALA A 942 -7.34 7.25 -4.68
CA ALA A 942 -7.26 7.98 -3.42
C ALA A 942 -6.03 8.91 -3.38
N SER A 943 -6.17 10.05 -2.72
CA SER A 943 -5.07 11.00 -2.47
C SER A 943 -4.04 10.50 -1.45
N ASN A 944 -4.41 9.48 -0.67
CA ASN A 944 -3.69 9.04 0.52
C ASN A 944 -3.82 7.52 0.74
N GLN A 945 -2.77 6.94 1.31
CA GLN A 945 -2.60 5.50 1.55
C GLN A 945 -3.69 4.88 2.47
N LEU A 946 -4.18 5.63 3.46
CA LEU A 946 -5.13 5.11 4.46
C LEU A 946 -6.53 4.93 3.87
N GLU A 947 -6.98 5.88 3.06
CA GLU A 947 -8.27 5.81 2.36
C GLU A 947 -8.29 4.66 1.34
N PHE A 948 -7.20 4.49 0.58
CA PHE A 948 -7.00 3.32 -0.29
C PHE A 948 -7.13 2.01 0.50
N ILE A 949 -6.36 1.85 1.57
CA ILE A 949 -6.39 0.65 2.43
C ILE A 949 -7.79 0.38 2.97
N ASN A 950 -8.45 1.40 3.52
CA ASN A 950 -9.77 1.26 4.13
C ASN A 950 -10.88 0.94 3.13
N SER A 951 -10.75 1.37 1.86
CA SER A 951 -11.68 0.95 0.79
C SER A 951 -11.58 -0.56 0.47
N TRP A 952 -10.42 -1.18 0.70
CA TRP A 952 -10.14 -2.57 0.37
C TRP A 952 -10.31 -3.57 1.53
N LYS A 953 -10.85 -3.11 2.69
CA LYS A 953 -11.44 -4.00 3.71
C LYS A 953 -12.38 -5.00 3.02
N ASP A 954 -12.27 -6.29 3.32
CA ASP A 954 -13.19 -7.29 2.76
C ASP A 954 -14.51 -7.29 3.54
N ARG A 955 -14.46 -7.09 4.86
CA ARG A 955 -15.64 -6.92 5.74
C ARG A 955 -15.96 -5.43 5.93
N PRO A 956 -17.17 -4.95 5.56
CA PRO A 956 -17.60 -3.57 5.79
C PRO A 956 -17.54 -3.12 7.26
N THR A 957 -17.90 -4.03 8.18
CA THR A 957 -18.06 -3.75 9.62
C THR A 957 -16.74 -3.61 10.40
N CYS A 958 -15.59 -3.79 9.75
CA CYS A 958 -14.30 -3.58 10.39
C CYS A 958 -14.01 -2.10 10.64
N ASN A 959 -13.41 -1.81 11.80
CA ASN A 959 -12.81 -0.52 12.10
C ASN A 959 -11.79 -0.12 11.02
N ASP A 960 -11.66 1.18 10.77
CA ASP A 960 -10.67 1.71 9.85
C ASP A 960 -9.25 1.53 10.41
N ALA A 961 -8.32 1.15 9.54
CA ALA A 961 -6.88 1.25 9.78
C ALA A 961 -6.51 2.72 9.98
N ILE A 962 -5.67 2.97 10.99
CA ILE A 962 -5.21 4.31 11.40
C ILE A 962 -3.69 4.41 11.22
N PHE A 963 -3.19 5.63 11.02
CA PHE A 963 -1.75 5.89 11.01
C PHE A 963 -1.14 5.56 12.37
N THR A 964 -0.24 4.59 12.41
CA THR A 964 0.61 4.27 13.56
C THR A 964 1.82 5.20 13.60
N VAL A 965 2.34 5.45 14.79
CA VAL A 965 3.60 6.20 14.98
C VAL A 965 4.76 5.26 14.63
N ASP A 966 5.84 5.80 14.07
CA ASP A 966 7.05 5.04 13.69
C ASP A 966 7.45 4.06 14.83
N PRO A 967 7.53 2.74 14.58
CA PRO A 967 7.89 1.78 15.61
C PRO A 967 9.24 2.04 16.28
N CYS A 968 10.16 2.73 15.61
CA CYS A 968 11.44 3.18 16.17
C CYS A 968 11.31 4.46 17.03
N GLU A 969 10.30 5.31 16.82
CA GLU A 969 9.94 6.40 17.75
C GLU A 969 9.26 5.84 19.01
N LEU A 970 8.45 4.79 18.86
CA LEU A 970 7.83 4.07 19.99
C LEU A 970 8.84 3.22 20.77
N ASN A 971 9.87 2.69 20.11
CA ASN A 971 10.93 1.87 20.73
C ASN A 971 12.36 2.42 20.46
N PRO A 972 12.73 3.63 20.94
CA PRO A 972 14.02 4.26 20.59
C PRO A 972 15.25 3.44 21.00
N SER A 973 15.13 2.63 22.06
CA SER A 973 16.17 1.71 22.53
C SER A 973 16.51 0.60 21.53
N ARG A 974 15.62 0.30 20.57
CA ARG A 974 15.78 -0.78 19.57
C ARG A 974 16.25 -0.26 18.21
N LYS A 975 16.09 1.04 17.91
CA LYS A 975 16.50 1.69 16.65
C LYS A 975 17.96 1.39 16.27
N SER A 976 18.92 1.56 17.17
CA SER A 976 20.35 1.31 16.89
C SER A 976 20.67 -0.18 16.63
N TRP A 977 19.93 -1.12 17.22
CA TRP A 977 20.07 -2.55 16.90
C TRP A 977 19.45 -2.89 15.53
N ALA A 978 18.27 -2.34 15.25
CA ALA A 978 17.58 -2.49 13.97
C ALA A 978 18.43 -1.95 12.80
N GLU A 979 18.88 -0.69 12.88
CA GLU A 979 19.76 -0.06 11.88
C GLU A 979 21.04 -0.87 11.63
N LYS A 980 21.69 -1.36 12.71
CA LYS A 980 22.91 -2.16 12.61
C LYS A 980 22.67 -3.52 11.96
N THR A 981 21.61 -4.24 12.34
CA THR A 981 21.36 -5.59 11.81
C THR A 981 20.82 -5.56 10.39
N CYS A 982 19.88 -4.66 10.08
CA CYS A 982 19.35 -4.47 8.74
C CYS A 982 20.40 -3.90 7.76
N GLY A 983 21.38 -3.16 8.28
CA GLY A 983 22.57 -2.73 7.53
C GLY A 983 23.40 -3.87 6.91
N TYR A 984 23.15 -5.14 7.25
CA TYR A 984 23.73 -6.30 6.57
C TYR A 984 23.47 -6.30 5.05
N MET A 985 22.34 -5.74 4.61
CA MET A 985 21.99 -5.63 3.18
C MET A 985 22.83 -4.59 2.40
N ASN A 986 23.60 -3.72 3.07
CA ASN A 986 24.50 -2.74 2.43
C ASN A 986 25.89 -3.31 2.06
N ALA A 987 26.16 -4.59 2.36
CA ALA A 987 27.50 -5.17 2.26
C ALA A 987 27.50 -6.54 1.58
N GLU A 988 28.70 -7.13 1.45
CA GLU A 988 28.88 -8.51 1.01
C GLU A 988 28.08 -9.45 1.92
N PRO A 989 27.22 -10.34 1.38
CA PRO A 989 27.24 -10.86 0.00
C PRO A 989 26.33 -10.14 -1.01
N PHE A 990 25.62 -9.07 -0.65
CA PHE A 990 24.62 -8.43 -1.52
C PHE A 990 25.18 -7.51 -2.63
N ASN A 991 26.49 -7.26 -2.64
CA ASN A 991 27.16 -6.32 -3.57
C ASN A 991 26.79 -6.53 -5.06
N SER A 992 26.67 -7.77 -5.51
CA SER A 992 26.31 -8.11 -6.91
C SER A 992 24.85 -7.84 -7.27
N CYS A 993 23.99 -7.55 -6.29
CA CYS A 993 22.59 -7.17 -6.48
C CYS A 993 22.38 -5.65 -6.42
N HIS A 994 23.30 -4.87 -5.84
CA HIS A 994 23.13 -3.42 -5.62
C HIS A 994 23.00 -2.58 -6.89
N SER A 995 23.40 -3.09 -8.07
CA SER A 995 23.15 -2.45 -9.38
C SER A 995 21.85 -2.91 -10.06
N LEU A 996 21.24 -3.99 -9.57
CA LEU A 996 20.07 -4.65 -10.16
C LEU A 996 18.77 -4.36 -9.40
N VAL A 997 18.85 -4.19 -8.07
CA VAL A 997 17.69 -3.95 -7.19
C VAL A 997 18.00 -2.85 -6.18
N ARG A 998 17.12 -1.86 -6.08
CA ARG A 998 17.19 -0.78 -5.09
C ARG A 998 16.95 -1.32 -3.67
N HIS A 999 18.02 -1.46 -2.91
CA HIS A 999 18.05 -2.07 -1.58
C HIS A 999 17.56 -1.14 -0.44
N THR A 1000 17.65 0.19 -0.63
CA THR A 1000 17.35 1.21 0.39
C THR A 1000 15.98 1.03 1.04
N ASN A 1001 14.95 0.71 0.24
CA ASN A 1001 13.58 0.55 0.70
C ASN A 1001 13.42 -0.71 1.57
N TYR A 1002 14.08 -1.82 1.20
CA TYR A 1002 14.08 -3.05 1.99
C TYR A 1002 14.78 -2.88 3.34
N ILE A 1003 15.81 -2.04 3.41
CA ILE A 1003 16.46 -1.68 4.68
C ILE A 1003 15.52 -0.85 5.55
N GLN A 1004 14.79 0.12 4.99
CA GLN A 1004 13.81 0.90 5.76
C GLN A 1004 12.67 0.02 6.28
N SER A 1005 12.09 -0.86 5.44
CA SER A 1005 11.12 -1.86 5.88
C SER A 1005 11.69 -2.74 7.01
N CYS A 1006 12.90 -3.27 6.83
CA CYS A 1006 13.58 -4.08 7.84
C CYS A 1006 13.77 -3.33 9.16
N VAL A 1007 14.17 -2.06 9.14
CA VAL A 1007 14.37 -1.26 10.36
C VAL A 1007 13.03 -1.02 11.08
N ASN A 1008 11.96 -0.71 10.34
CA ASN A 1008 10.62 -0.56 10.92
C ASN A 1008 10.14 -1.88 11.56
N ASP A 1009 10.17 -2.99 10.82
CA ASP A 1009 9.82 -4.33 11.32
C ASP A 1009 10.66 -4.69 12.56
N ALA A 1010 11.97 -4.49 12.47
CA ALA A 1010 12.90 -4.80 13.55
C ALA A 1010 12.70 -3.91 14.77
N CYS A 1011 12.17 -2.69 14.63
CA CYS A 1011 11.76 -1.83 15.74
C CYS A 1011 10.38 -2.20 16.33
N ALA A 1012 9.46 -2.75 15.52
CA ALA A 1012 8.11 -3.12 15.93
C ALA A 1012 8.05 -4.42 16.75
N CYS A 1013 8.72 -5.49 16.30
CA CYS A 1013 8.77 -6.78 16.99
C CYS A 1013 9.32 -6.60 18.41
N SER A 1014 8.50 -6.72 19.46
CA SER A 1014 8.79 -6.06 20.74
C SER A 1014 9.92 -6.68 21.58
N THR A 1015 10.58 -7.75 21.14
CA THR A 1015 11.63 -8.45 21.88
C THR A 1015 13.03 -8.23 21.28
N GLY A 1016 14.03 -8.09 22.14
CA GLY A 1016 15.42 -7.87 21.70
C GLY A 1016 16.03 -9.18 21.22
N GLY A 1017 16.41 -9.27 19.95
CA GLY A 1017 16.92 -10.52 19.34
C GLY A 1017 15.89 -11.27 18.48
N ASP A 1018 14.78 -10.63 18.11
CA ASP A 1018 13.76 -11.18 17.21
C ASP A 1018 14.28 -11.33 15.77
N CYS A 1019 15.11 -12.36 15.57
CA CYS A 1019 15.72 -12.66 14.27
C CYS A 1019 14.67 -12.88 13.17
N GLU A 1020 13.51 -13.46 13.49
CA GLU A 1020 12.47 -13.83 12.50
C GLU A 1020 12.02 -12.63 11.65
N CYS A 1021 11.77 -11.47 12.27
CA CYS A 1021 11.37 -10.24 11.57
C CYS A 1021 12.45 -9.74 10.60
N VAL A 1022 13.69 -9.62 11.11
CA VAL A 1022 14.87 -9.23 10.32
C VAL A 1022 15.13 -10.22 9.17
N CYS A 1023 15.05 -11.52 9.44
CA CYS A 1023 15.28 -12.57 8.45
C CYS A 1023 14.19 -12.60 7.37
N ASN A 1024 12.93 -12.30 7.70
CA ASN A 1024 11.87 -12.12 6.71
C ASN A 1024 12.18 -10.94 5.78
N ALA A 1025 12.59 -9.78 6.31
CA ALA A 1025 12.91 -8.62 5.49
C ALA A 1025 14.15 -8.84 4.59
N ILE A 1026 15.23 -9.43 5.11
CA ILE A 1026 16.43 -9.77 4.31
C ILE A 1026 16.08 -10.84 3.25
N ALA A 1027 15.28 -11.86 3.59
CA ALA A 1027 14.83 -12.87 2.63
C ALA A 1027 13.98 -12.27 1.50
N ALA A 1028 13.18 -11.22 1.77
CA ALA A 1028 12.41 -10.52 0.75
C ALA A 1028 13.34 -9.80 -0.26
N TYR A 1029 14.40 -9.15 0.23
CA TYR A 1029 15.41 -8.53 -0.65
C TYR A 1029 16.22 -9.59 -1.42
N ALA A 1030 16.69 -10.66 -0.77
CA ALA A 1030 17.38 -11.77 -1.44
C ALA A 1030 16.52 -12.43 -2.53
N LYS A 1031 15.20 -12.56 -2.30
CA LYS A 1031 14.25 -13.04 -3.30
C LYS A 1031 14.06 -12.06 -4.46
N ALA A 1032 14.14 -10.75 -4.22
CA ALA A 1032 14.13 -9.74 -5.28
C ALA A 1032 15.42 -9.80 -6.13
N CYS A 1033 16.59 -9.93 -5.50
CA CYS A 1033 17.87 -10.19 -6.20
C CYS A 1033 17.79 -11.43 -7.10
N LEU A 1034 17.24 -12.53 -6.58
CA LEU A 1034 17.10 -13.78 -7.31
C LEU A 1034 16.14 -13.67 -8.51
N ALA A 1035 15.12 -12.81 -8.43
CA ALA A 1035 14.23 -12.48 -9.55
C ALA A 1035 14.88 -11.56 -10.59
N ALA A 1036 15.84 -10.71 -10.17
CA ALA A 1036 16.69 -9.90 -11.05
C ALA A 1036 17.90 -10.68 -11.62
N GLY A 1037 18.00 -11.99 -11.36
CA GLY A 1037 19.06 -12.87 -11.88
C GLY A 1037 20.26 -13.08 -10.96
N ALA A 1038 20.37 -12.35 -9.84
CA ALA A 1038 21.47 -12.48 -8.89
C ALA A 1038 21.14 -13.48 -7.77
N CYS A 1039 21.72 -14.68 -7.83
CA CYS A 1039 21.69 -15.61 -6.70
C CYS A 1039 22.66 -15.15 -5.60
N ILE A 1040 22.13 -14.80 -4.43
CA ILE A 1040 22.91 -14.38 -3.27
C ILE A 1040 22.84 -15.46 -2.19
N ASP A 1041 23.96 -16.08 -1.85
CA ASP A 1041 24.05 -16.87 -0.62
C ASP A 1041 24.28 -15.95 0.58
N TRP A 1042 23.19 -15.64 1.29
CA TRP A 1042 23.14 -14.58 2.30
C TRP A 1042 23.09 -15.07 3.76
N ARG A 1043 22.92 -16.38 4.00
CA ARG A 1043 22.76 -16.92 5.37
C ARG A 1043 24.11 -17.32 5.96
N ARG A 1044 24.34 -17.02 7.24
CA ARG A 1044 25.55 -17.47 7.98
C ARG A 1044 25.16 -17.99 9.36
N PRO A 1045 26.01 -18.74 10.07
CA PRO A 1045 25.72 -19.21 11.43
C PRO A 1045 25.35 -18.10 12.44
N HIS A 1046 25.71 -16.84 12.16
CA HIS A 1046 25.41 -15.66 12.97
C HIS A 1046 24.35 -14.71 12.37
N ILE A 1047 23.83 -14.98 11.15
CA ILE A 1047 22.75 -14.20 10.53
C ILE A 1047 21.80 -15.15 9.80
N CYS A 1048 20.59 -15.30 10.36
CA CYS A 1048 19.50 -16.11 9.80
C CYS A 1048 19.88 -17.57 9.45
N PRO A 1049 20.49 -18.34 10.38
CA PRO A 1049 20.89 -19.72 10.13
C PRO A 1049 19.71 -20.65 9.79
N VAL A 1050 19.98 -21.74 9.07
CA VAL A 1050 19.00 -22.78 8.71
C VAL A 1050 19.61 -24.16 8.96
N TYR A 1051 18.83 -25.04 9.60
CA TYR A 1051 19.27 -26.35 10.10
C TYR A 1051 18.75 -27.50 9.21
N CYS A 1052 19.33 -27.64 8.02
CA CYS A 1052 18.91 -28.66 7.04
C CYS A 1052 19.33 -30.09 7.46
N ASP A 1053 20.41 -30.18 8.22
CA ASP A 1053 20.98 -31.38 8.81
C ASP A 1053 20.04 -32.09 9.81
N TYR A 1054 19.09 -31.35 10.39
CA TYR A 1054 18.00 -31.92 11.19
C TYR A 1054 17.20 -32.98 10.40
N LEU A 1055 16.95 -32.74 9.11
CA LEU A 1055 16.20 -33.66 8.25
C LEU A 1055 17.01 -34.89 7.82
N ASN A 1056 18.34 -34.85 7.95
CA ASN A 1056 19.23 -36.01 7.74
C ASN A 1056 19.28 -36.95 8.96
N THR A 1057 18.80 -36.50 10.12
CA THR A 1057 18.94 -37.20 11.41
C THR A 1057 17.61 -37.62 12.04
N HIS A 1058 16.50 -36.96 11.68
CA HIS A 1058 15.18 -37.17 12.31
C HIS A 1058 14.12 -37.61 11.29
N ASN A 1059 13.60 -38.83 11.44
CA ASN A 1059 12.53 -39.34 10.58
C ASN A 1059 11.15 -38.78 11.03
N LEU A 1060 10.46 -38.08 10.13
CA LEU A 1060 9.17 -37.41 10.38
C LEU A 1060 7.96 -38.37 10.30
N THR A 1061 8.07 -39.56 10.92
CA THR A 1061 7.03 -40.59 10.95
C THR A 1061 6.24 -40.56 12.25
N GLY A 1062 5.31 -39.60 12.39
CA GLY A 1062 4.41 -39.47 13.53
C GLY A 1062 4.75 -38.33 14.49
N SER A 1063 4.10 -38.32 15.66
CA SER A 1063 4.12 -37.19 16.61
C SER A 1063 5.35 -37.12 17.52
N ASN A 1064 6.31 -38.04 17.38
CA ASN A 1064 7.64 -37.98 17.99
C ASN A 1064 8.67 -38.37 16.93
N PRO A 1065 9.67 -37.52 16.60
CA PRO A 1065 10.67 -37.85 15.60
C PRO A 1065 11.64 -38.91 16.13
N ALA A 1066 11.88 -39.95 15.33
CA ALA A 1066 12.86 -40.98 15.65
C ALA A 1066 14.26 -40.57 15.14
N TYR A 1067 15.24 -40.52 16.04
CA TYR A 1067 16.64 -40.25 15.70
C TYR A 1067 17.28 -41.47 15.02
N ASN A 1068 17.95 -41.26 13.89
CA ASN A 1068 18.56 -42.33 13.10
C ASN A 1068 20.10 -42.23 13.11
N ASN A 1069 20.78 -43.30 13.56
CA ASN A 1069 22.24 -43.37 13.59
C ASN A 1069 22.88 -43.57 12.20
N ASN A 1070 22.15 -44.08 11.20
CA ASN A 1070 22.64 -44.21 9.82
C ASN A 1070 22.39 -42.90 9.05
N ILE A 1071 23.20 -41.89 9.34
CA ILE A 1071 23.11 -40.56 8.73
C ILE A 1071 23.63 -40.64 7.28
N THR A 1072 22.75 -40.34 6.32
CA THR A 1072 23.15 -40.04 4.93
C THR A 1072 22.82 -38.57 4.66
N CYS A 1073 23.84 -37.78 4.29
CA CYS A 1073 23.67 -36.35 4.06
C CYS A 1073 22.97 -36.11 2.72
N THR A 1074 21.64 -36.06 2.76
CA THR A 1074 20.75 -35.98 1.59
C THR A 1074 20.04 -34.64 1.52
N TRP A 1075 19.65 -34.05 2.64
CA TRP A 1075 19.08 -32.69 2.69
C TRP A 1075 20.17 -31.63 2.79
N HIS A 1076 20.10 -30.64 1.90
CA HIS A 1076 21.05 -29.52 1.81
C HIS A 1076 20.31 -28.18 1.76
N TYR A 1077 20.93 -27.12 2.30
CA TYR A 1077 20.48 -25.74 2.07
C TYR A 1077 20.90 -25.30 0.68
N GLN A 1078 19.98 -24.69 -0.08
CA GLN A 1078 20.27 -24.19 -1.42
C GLN A 1078 19.72 -22.75 -1.60
N PRO A 1079 20.58 -21.75 -1.88
CA PRO A 1079 20.17 -20.35 -2.03
C PRO A 1079 19.39 -20.09 -3.34
N CYS A 1080 19.59 -20.90 -4.37
CA CYS A 1080 18.86 -20.81 -5.65
C CYS A 1080 18.70 -22.18 -6.34
N GLN A 1081 17.51 -22.45 -6.89
CA GLN A 1081 17.22 -23.73 -7.55
C GLN A 1081 18.10 -24.01 -8.77
N CYS A 1082 18.33 -25.30 -9.01
CA CYS A 1082 19.16 -25.80 -10.11
C CYS A 1082 18.31 -26.01 -11.38
N PRO A 1083 18.74 -25.52 -12.56
CA PRO A 1083 17.98 -25.66 -13.82
C PRO A 1083 17.73 -27.09 -14.33
N LEU A 1084 18.29 -28.11 -13.68
CA LEU A 1084 18.31 -29.51 -14.13
C LEU A 1084 17.59 -30.48 -13.17
N ALA A 1085 16.98 -30.00 -12.08
CA ALA A 1085 16.27 -30.87 -11.15
C ALA A 1085 14.91 -31.33 -11.73
N PRO A 1086 14.56 -32.64 -11.72
CA PRO A 1086 13.35 -33.17 -12.36
C PRO A 1086 12.02 -32.79 -11.66
N HIS A 1087 12.08 -31.98 -10.60
CA HIS A 1087 10.92 -31.40 -9.91
C HIS A 1087 11.01 -29.87 -9.80
N SER A 1088 11.92 -29.23 -10.53
CA SER A 1088 11.96 -27.76 -10.67
C SER A 1088 10.76 -27.27 -11.47
N TYR A 1089 10.13 -26.18 -11.02
CA TYR A 1089 9.15 -25.48 -11.84
C TYR A 1089 9.91 -24.67 -12.89
N PRO A 1090 9.66 -24.86 -14.21
CA PRO A 1090 10.36 -24.11 -15.23
C PRO A 1090 10.11 -22.60 -15.03
N HIS A 1091 11.21 -21.84 -14.96
CA HIS A 1091 11.22 -20.40 -14.71
C HIS A 1091 10.77 -19.96 -13.28
N GLN A 1092 11.04 -20.77 -12.24
CA GLN A 1092 10.79 -20.35 -10.84
C GLN A 1092 11.94 -20.68 -9.87
N ASN A 1093 12.93 -19.77 -9.77
CA ASN A 1093 13.99 -19.87 -8.76
C ASN A 1093 13.49 -19.49 -7.36
N SER A 1094 13.74 -20.34 -6.36
CA SER A 1094 13.53 -20.02 -4.94
C SER A 1094 14.62 -20.60 -4.04
N GLU A 1095 14.98 -19.88 -2.99
CA GLU A 1095 15.70 -20.42 -1.84
C GLU A 1095 14.90 -21.60 -1.22
N GLY A 1096 15.59 -22.61 -0.69
CA GLY A 1096 14.92 -23.75 -0.05
C GLY A 1096 15.86 -24.83 0.50
N ILE A 1097 15.24 -25.90 1.00
CA ILE A 1097 15.93 -27.13 1.40
C ILE A 1097 15.64 -28.20 0.34
N VAL A 1098 16.70 -28.81 -0.21
CA VAL A 1098 16.60 -29.76 -1.34
C VAL A 1098 17.08 -31.15 -0.94
N LEU A 1099 16.47 -32.18 -1.51
CA LEU A 1099 16.88 -33.57 -1.38
C LEU A 1099 17.83 -33.94 -2.53
N HIS A 1100 19.06 -34.31 -2.17
CA HIS A 1100 20.25 -34.52 -2.99
C HIS A 1100 20.91 -33.23 -3.55
N ASN A 1101 22.22 -33.32 -3.76
CA ASN A 1101 23.01 -32.28 -4.43
C ASN A 1101 22.65 -32.17 -5.91
N CYS A 1102 22.79 -30.94 -6.41
CA CYS A 1102 23.13 -30.65 -7.80
C CYS A 1102 24.66 -30.65 -7.97
#